data_AF-A0A284QVU1-F1
#
_entry.id   AF-A0A284QVU1-F1
#
_cell.length_a   1.000
_cell.length_b   1.000
_cell.length_c   1.000
_cell.angle_alpha   90.00
_cell.angle_beta   90.00
_cell.angle_gamma   90.00
#
_symmetry.space_group_name_H-M   'P 1'
#
loop_
_entity.id
_entity.type
_entity.pdbx_description
1 polymer ?
#
loop_
_entity_poly.entity_id
_entity_poly.type
_entity_poly.pdbx_seq_one_letter_code
_entity_poly.pdbx_strand_id
1 'polypeptide(L)'
;MTSGPDNDDERQSLLNTRSGSHYDSTKIVVVASGIDGAAVHRNEGDSRNGESYDDVPQAKRQLGLFSAIFLVFNRIIGTGIYATPSNILRSSGSPGLALIMWLAGASIAAVGTAVYVELGTGLPRSGGEKNYLEFIYRRPKFLATCAFSVYAIITASIVSADVVIPCLLMFQGSSAANSLVFGEYVLHALNIEPFRWNTRFVAFLCLSFCCLLHGTTFKWGLRLQNTLGLFKLFLLSSIGIAGLFCLVGVPGFRVRDEYEAPDNLRWDKLWQGSNSDANALISGLYNIIWSFVGYSTANYALSEVRNPVRTIKRAAPLALISVTAVYLLVNVGYFAVVSKGDIVGSRRIVAALFFRNLFGPNLERVLSIFIALSTLGNLLTGQFSQGRIIQELGREGVIPLSWFFASNKPFNAPLAGLATNWFFSTMFMVLPPPGDAYLFMISLSSYCLAIINALVSVGLLLLYTSTYKAWNWDPPFRAPKIVIVLFFLSNVFLVLVPLIPPAPGSRTYEHLPYWSHAVVAFAVSLIVTTLKMPPKADINKAGWEQSEFPILCETCLGDNPFIRMSKQEYGRSCGTCARPFTVFRWNPGSGMRFKTTVICQTCAKVKNVCQTCLLDLEYGLPTQVRDTALALEKDAPTSDINREYYAQNMEAKLEGDKSGLGSGRTQSAGKDMLKQLARTDPYYKRNRPHVCSFFVKGECKRGSECPYRHEKPVESALSHQNLQDRYHGHNDPVARKIMATHAENQGLKPPDDETITSIFLSSLSPESTELSIRTTVLKSLPSMEPTQLRSVVHVAKSRCAFINFKERGTAERAAEAWANGLEIDGERIAIKWGRSKAKPLGTTTVAAAS
;
A
#
# COMPACT_ATOMS: atom_id res chain seq x y z
N MET A 1 -65.92 31.12 -1.99
CA MET A 1 -65.71 31.32 -3.44
C MET A 1 -64.22 31.28 -3.70
N THR A 2 -63.76 30.23 -4.41
CA THR A 2 -62.54 30.12 -5.26
C THR A 2 -61.20 30.65 -4.70
N SER A 3 -60.10 29.90 -4.53
CA SER A 3 -59.66 28.65 -5.17
C SER A 3 -58.34 28.11 -4.55
N GLY A 4 -58.31 26.82 -4.21
CA GLY A 4 -57.20 25.85 -4.44
C GLY A 4 -55.92 25.88 -3.56
N PRO A 5 -55.23 24.73 -3.40
CA PRO A 5 -54.54 24.34 -2.15
C PRO A 5 -53.00 24.13 -2.27
N ASP A 6 -52.39 23.74 -1.15
CA ASP A 6 -51.03 23.16 -0.98
C ASP A 6 -50.59 22.26 -2.14
N ASN A 7 -49.33 22.41 -2.56
CA ASN A 7 -48.47 21.28 -2.96
C ASN A 7 -47.00 21.71 -3.11
N ASP A 8 -46.15 21.04 -2.32
CA ASP A 8 -44.82 20.63 -2.74
C ASP A 8 -44.92 19.77 -4.02
N ASP A 9 -43.95 19.97 -4.92
CA ASP A 9 -43.46 19.08 -6.00
C ASP A 9 -43.45 19.73 -7.38
N GLU A 10 -42.25 19.93 -7.94
CA GLU A 10 -41.97 19.53 -9.32
C GLU A 10 -40.46 19.46 -9.60
N ARG A 11 -39.86 18.34 -9.18
CA ARG A 11 -38.62 17.82 -9.75
C ARG A 11 -38.91 16.46 -10.36
N GLN A 12 -39.56 16.44 -11.52
CA GLN A 12 -39.63 15.30 -12.45
C GLN A 12 -39.90 15.90 -13.84
N SER A 13 -39.31 15.44 -14.93
CA SER A 13 -39.21 14.07 -15.43
C SER A 13 -38.02 13.96 -16.41
N LEU A 14 -37.46 12.79 -16.71
CA LEU A 14 -38.04 11.89 -17.72
C LEU A 14 -37.37 10.51 -17.66
N LEU A 15 -38.23 9.49 -17.69
CA LEU A 15 -38.01 8.08 -18.06
C LEU A 15 -37.66 7.08 -16.95
N ASN A 16 -38.75 6.69 -16.27
CA ASN A 16 -39.09 5.31 -15.92
C ASN A 16 -38.65 4.29 -17.00
N THR A 17 -37.99 3.22 -16.58
CA THR A 17 -38.45 1.85 -16.85
C THR A 17 -38.16 0.96 -15.63
N ARG A 18 -39.22 0.65 -14.87
CA ARG A 18 -39.29 -0.54 -14.03
C ARG A 18 -39.63 -1.73 -14.94
N SER A 19 -38.72 -2.67 -15.11
CA SER A 19 -39.06 -4.11 -15.19
C SER A 19 -37.79 -4.96 -15.09
N GLY A 20 -37.87 -6.04 -14.31
CA GLY A 20 -36.82 -7.05 -14.19
C GLY A 20 -36.13 -7.05 -12.83
N SER A 21 -36.43 -8.06 -12.02
CA SER A 21 -35.77 -8.35 -10.75
C SER A 21 -34.27 -8.62 -10.95
N HIS A 22 -33.45 -7.58 -10.84
CA HIS A 22 -32.02 -7.72 -10.62
C HIS A 22 -31.72 -7.33 -9.18
N TYR A 23 -31.14 -8.29 -8.43
CA TYR A 23 -30.52 -8.04 -7.14
C TYR A 23 -29.53 -6.89 -7.31
N ASP A 24 -29.87 -5.73 -6.77
CA ASP A 24 -29.05 -4.52 -6.85
C ASP A 24 -27.80 -4.71 -5.99
N SER A 25 -26.67 -5.00 -6.65
CA SER A 25 -25.36 -5.25 -6.02
C SER A 25 -24.65 -3.96 -5.59
N THR A 26 -25.32 -2.82 -5.61
CA THR A 26 -24.73 -1.48 -5.39
C THR A 26 -24.66 -1.04 -3.92
N LYS A 27 -25.22 -1.79 -2.96
CA LYS A 27 -24.97 -1.56 -1.53
C LYS A 27 -23.82 -2.41 -0.99
N ILE A 28 -22.69 -2.44 -1.71
CA ILE A 28 -21.42 -2.81 -1.09
C ILE A 28 -21.00 -1.59 -0.29
N VAL A 29 -20.62 -1.77 0.98
CA VAL A 29 -20.07 -0.70 1.82
C VAL A 29 -18.94 -0.05 1.03
N VAL A 30 -19.20 1.16 0.49
CA VAL A 30 -18.15 2.00 -0.08
C VAL A 30 -17.22 2.26 1.08
N VAL A 31 -16.03 1.68 0.98
CA VAL A 31 -14.99 1.85 1.99
C VAL A 31 -14.51 3.29 1.86
N ALA A 32 -15.21 4.20 2.54
CA ALA A 32 -14.56 5.31 3.21
C ALA A 32 -13.72 4.70 4.34
N SER A 33 -12.62 4.05 3.95
CA SER A 33 -11.42 4.11 4.76
C SER A 33 -11.15 5.61 5.00
N GLY A 34 -10.37 5.98 6.00
CA GLY A 34 -9.88 7.36 6.12
C GLY A 34 -8.89 7.71 5.01
N ILE A 35 -9.19 7.29 3.78
CA ILE A 35 -8.55 7.46 2.50
C ILE A 35 -9.63 8.13 1.63
N ASP A 36 -9.99 9.37 1.95
CA ASP A 36 -10.38 10.32 0.90
C ASP A 36 -9.08 10.69 0.15
N GLY A 37 -8.50 9.69 -0.49
CA GLY A 37 -7.69 9.88 -1.67
C GLY A 37 -8.64 9.71 -2.81
N ALA A 38 -8.87 10.77 -3.57
CA ALA A 38 -9.47 10.70 -4.89
C ALA A 38 -8.67 9.70 -5.73
N ALA A 39 -9.07 8.43 -5.67
CA ALA A 39 -8.67 7.44 -6.64
C ALA A 39 -9.44 7.79 -7.91
N VAL A 40 -8.71 8.40 -8.85
CA VAL A 40 -9.00 8.29 -10.28
C VAL A 40 -10.28 9.01 -10.74
N HIS A 41 -10.20 10.33 -10.88
CA HIS A 41 -10.50 10.87 -12.21
C HIS A 41 -9.20 10.85 -13.01
N ARG A 42 -8.82 9.68 -13.56
CA ARG A 42 -7.86 9.61 -14.67
C ARG A 42 -8.65 9.39 -15.95
N ASN A 43 -8.30 10.19 -16.95
CA ASN A 43 -8.76 10.08 -18.33
C ASN A 43 -8.76 8.62 -18.81
N GLU A 44 -9.75 8.26 -19.60
CA GLU A 44 -10.07 6.93 -20.16
C GLU A 44 -8.96 6.30 -21.05
N GLY A 45 -7.73 6.82 -21.04
CA GLY A 45 -6.69 6.50 -22.03
C GLY A 45 -5.56 5.54 -21.63
N ASP A 46 -5.35 5.22 -20.34
CA ASP A 46 -4.15 4.45 -19.94
C ASP A 46 -4.45 3.27 -19.01
N SER A 47 -5.05 2.22 -19.59
CA SER A 47 -5.43 0.96 -18.93
C SER A 47 -4.37 -0.14 -19.05
N ARG A 48 -3.07 0.21 -19.12
CA ARG A 48 -2.05 -0.79 -19.48
C ARG A 48 -1.49 -1.64 -18.33
N ASN A 49 -1.55 -1.25 -17.04
CA ASN A 49 -0.77 -1.98 -16.01
C ASN A 49 -1.29 -2.04 -14.54
N GLY A 50 -2.59 -2.03 -14.23
CA GLY A 50 -2.98 -2.27 -12.83
C GLY A 50 -4.48 -2.31 -12.55
N GLU A 51 -4.93 -3.31 -11.79
CA GLU A 51 -6.31 -3.41 -11.29
C GLU A 51 -6.59 -2.28 -10.31
N SER A 52 -7.70 -1.55 -10.51
CA SER A 52 -8.30 -0.73 -9.48
C SER A 52 -8.94 -1.64 -8.43
N TYR A 53 -8.80 -1.27 -7.16
CA TYR A 53 -9.34 -1.96 -5.99
C TYR A 53 -10.84 -2.27 -6.06
N ASP A 54 -11.58 -1.43 -6.78
CA ASP A 54 -13.04 -1.51 -6.91
C ASP A 54 -13.50 -1.95 -8.32
N ASP A 55 -12.58 -2.13 -9.28
CA ASP A 55 -12.89 -2.51 -10.66
C ASP A 55 -11.94 -3.61 -11.16
N VAL A 56 -12.14 -4.82 -10.63
CA VAL A 56 -11.55 -6.04 -11.21
C VAL A 56 -12.37 -6.40 -12.46
N PRO A 57 -11.80 -6.32 -13.68
CA PRO A 57 -12.54 -6.61 -14.90
C PRO A 57 -13.18 -7.99 -14.85
N GLN A 58 -14.41 -8.15 -15.35
CA GLN A 58 -15.11 -9.45 -15.35
C GLN A 58 -14.28 -10.56 -16.01
N ALA A 59 -13.46 -10.23 -17.01
CA ALA A 59 -12.54 -11.16 -17.67
C ALA A 59 -11.54 -11.84 -16.71
N LYS A 60 -11.26 -11.23 -15.56
CA LYS A 60 -10.37 -11.75 -14.51
C LYS A 60 -11.10 -12.56 -13.44
N ARG A 61 -12.45 -12.56 -13.42
CA ARG A 61 -13.27 -13.38 -12.53
C ARG A 61 -13.45 -14.79 -13.12
N GLN A 62 -12.48 -15.66 -12.86
CA GLN A 62 -12.42 -17.00 -13.46
C GLN A 62 -12.91 -18.13 -12.56
N LEU A 63 -13.06 -17.90 -11.25
CA LEU A 63 -13.53 -18.91 -10.29
C LEU A 63 -15.07 -18.93 -10.24
N GLY A 64 -15.66 -20.05 -10.67
CA GLY A 64 -17.08 -20.32 -10.50
C GLY A 64 -17.41 -21.00 -9.16
N LEU A 65 -18.70 -21.27 -8.92
CA LEU A 65 -19.20 -21.95 -7.71
C LEU A 65 -18.52 -23.30 -7.47
N PHE A 66 -18.41 -24.11 -8.51
CA PHE A 66 -17.81 -25.45 -8.44
C PHE A 66 -16.34 -25.38 -7.97
N SER A 67 -15.54 -24.52 -8.60
CA SER A 67 -14.14 -24.32 -8.20
C SER A 67 -14.02 -23.76 -6.78
N ALA A 68 -14.92 -22.85 -6.37
CA ALA A 68 -14.92 -22.30 -5.01
C ALA A 68 -15.23 -23.37 -3.95
N ILE A 69 -16.18 -24.28 -4.21
CA ILE A 69 -16.47 -25.43 -3.34
C ILE A 69 -15.23 -26.30 -3.20
N PHE A 70 -14.62 -26.70 -4.32
CA PHE A 70 -13.45 -27.58 -4.29
C PHE A 70 -12.18 -26.91 -3.76
N LEU A 71 -12.10 -25.59 -3.80
CA LEU A 71 -11.04 -24.83 -3.15
C LEU A 71 -11.17 -24.93 -1.62
N VAL A 72 -12.36 -24.80 -1.04
CA VAL A 72 -12.53 -25.03 0.40
C VAL A 72 -12.39 -26.52 0.76
N PHE A 73 -13.06 -27.40 0.02
CA PHE A 73 -13.07 -28.85 0.26
C PHE A 73 -11.66 -29.45 0.20
N ASN A 74 -10.86 -29.14 -0.82
CA ASN A 74 -9.50 -29.67 -0.94
C ASN A 74 -8.55 -29.14 0.14
N ARG A 75 -8.77 -27.92 0.64
CA ARG A 75 -7.94 -27.37 1.72
C ARG A 75 -8.22 -28.07 3.04
N ILE A 76 -9.48 -28.36 3.34
CA ILE A 76 -9.83 -29.06 4.58
C ILE A 76 -9.41 -30.54 4.49
N ILE A 77 -9.73 -31.22 3.39
CA ILE A 77 -9.36 -32.62 3.19
C ILE A 77 -7.89 -32.74 2.76
N GLY A 78 -7.01 -32.89 3.75
CA GLY A 78 -5.60 -33.25 3.58
C GLY A 78 -5.26 -34.61 4.21
N THR A 79 -4.10 -34.67 4.86
CA THR A 79 -3.60 -35.87 5.57
C THR A 79 -4.36 -36.15 6.87
N GLY A 80 -5.02 -35.14 7.44
CA GLY A 80 -5.69 -35.20 8.73
C GLY A 80 -6.71 -36.33 8.87
N ILE A 81 -7.56 -36.58 7.87
CA ILE A 81 -8.61 -37.61 7.96
C ILE A 81 -8.06 -39.04 8.04
N TYR A 82 -6.83 -39.29 7.56
CA TYR A 82 -6.23 -40.62 7.56
C TYR A 82 -5.50 -40.95 8.88
N ALA A 83 -5.01 -39.92 9.58
CA ALA A 83 -4.22 -40.07 10.80
C ALA A 83 -4.96 -39.63 12.08
N THR A 84 -5.83 -38.63 12.00
CA THR A 84 -6.50 -38.05 13.18
C THR A 84 -7.50 -39.01 13.85
N PRO A 85 -8.26 -39.87 13.14
CA PRO A 85 -9.21 -40.79 13.78
C PRO A 85 -8.61 -41.62 14.92
N SER A 86 -7.38 -42.12 14.79
CA SER A 86 -6.73 -42.88 15.87
C SER A 86 -6.39 -42.00 17.08
N ASN A 87 -5.94 -40.77 16.86
CA ASN A 87 -5.68 -39.80 17.93
C ASN A 87 -6.97 -39.41 18.66
N ILE A 88 -8.07 -39.25 17.94
CA ILE A 88 -9.37 -38.90 18.52
C ILE A 88 -9.94 -40.08 19.29
N LEU A 89 -9.85 -41.28 18.76
CA LEU A 89 -10.29 -42.48 19.47
C LEU A 89 -9.46 -42.71 20.75
N ARG A 90 -8.15 -42.46 20.70
CA ARG A 90 -7.28 -42.53 21.90
C ARG A 90 -7.69 -41.50 22.96
N SER A 91 -8.02 -40.28 22.53
CA SER A 91 -8.41 -39.19 23.42
C SER A 91 -9.80 -39.40 24.03
N SER A 92 -10.76 -39.81 23.21
CA SER A 92 -12.17 -40.06 23.60
C SER A 92 -12.39 -41.41 24.28
N GLY A 93 -11.49 -42.37 24.10
CA GLY A 93 -11.57 -43.71 24.65
C GLY A 93 -12.66 -44.60 24.06
N SER A 94 -13.64 -44.08 23.32
CA SER A 94 -14.78 -44.85 22.79
C SER A 94 -15.25 -44.36 21.41
N PRO A 95 -15.76 -45.23 20.53
CA PRO A 95 -16.24 -44.83 19.20
C PRO A 95 -17.37 -43.80 19.24
N GLY A 96 -18.33 -43.95 20.17
CA GLY A 96 -19.46 -43.03 20.32
C GLY A 96 -19.01 -41.62 20.68
N LEU A 97 -18.13 -41.48 21.67
CA LEU A 97 -17.58 -40.18 22.05
C LEU A 97 -16.70 -39.60 20.93
N ALA A 98 -15.93 -40.42 20.21
CA ALA A 98 -15.16 -39.97 19.05
C ALA A 98 -16.05 -39.31 17.98
N LEU A 99 -17.20 -39.92 17.65
CA LEU A 99 -18.16 -39.36 16.69
C LEU A 99 -18.78 -38.04 17.17
N ILE A 100 -19.13 -37.93 18.46
CA ILE A 100 -19.58 -36.67 19.07
C ILE A 100 -18.51 -35.60 18.94
N MET A 101 -17.25 -35.93 19.21
CA MET A 101 -16.16 -34.98 19.09
C MET A 101 -15.95 -34.50 17.64
N TRP A 102 -16.10 -35.38 16.64
CA TRP A 102 -16.10 -34.98 15.22
C TRP A 102 -17.24 -34.01 14.89
N LEU A 103 -18.44 -34.25 15.42
CA LEU A 103 -19.58 -33.36 15.24
C LEU A 103 -19.37 -32.01 15.94
N ALA A 104 -18.73 -32.00 17.11
CA ALA A 104 -18.35 -30.77 17.81
C ALA A 104 -17.34 -29.96 16.98
N GLY A 105 -16.34 -30.64 16.39
CA GLY A 105 -15.40 -30.05 15.43
C GLY A 105 -16.08 -29.39 14.23
N ALA A 106 -16.99 -30.12 13.59
CA ALA A 106 -17.77 -29.63 12.45
C ALA A 106 -18.63 -28.42 12.83
N SER A 107 -19.21 -28.42 14.04
CA SER A 107 -20.01 -27.30 14.55
C SER A 107 -19.15 -26.05 14.76
N ILE A 108 -17.96 -26.18 15.35
CA ILE A 108 -17.01 -25.07 15.51
C ILE A 108 -16.56 -24.53 14.14
N ALA A 109 -16.31 -25.41 13.17
CA ALA A 109 -15.97 -25.01 11.81
C ALA A 109 -17.12 -24.31 11.07
N ALA A 110 -18.38 -24.69 11.35
CA ALA A 110 -19.57 -24.02 10.81
C ALA A 110 -19.71 -22.60 11.32
N VAL A 111 -19.44 -22.40 12.60
CA VAL A 111 -19.42 -21.08 13.24
C VAL A 111 -18.32 -20.21 12.60
N GLY A 112 -17.10 -20.72 12.42
CA GLY A 112 -16.03 -20.02 11.70
C GLY A 112 -16.40 -19.70 10.25
N THR A 113 -17.03 -20.65 9.55
CA THR A 113 -17.50 -20.47 8.17
C THR A 113 -18.49 -19.30 8.07
N ALA A 114 -19.44 -19.19 9.01
CA ALA A 114 -20.40 -18.08 9.01
C ALA A 114 -19.73 -16.71 9.18
N VAL A 115 -18.74 -16.60 10.09
CA VAL A 115 -17.96 -15.36 10.30
C VAL A 115 -17.22 -14.96 9.01
N TYR A 116 -16.58 -15.92 8.35
CA TYR A 116 -15.87 -15.65 7.09
C TYR A 116 -16.80 -15.39 5.91
N VAL A 117 -18.01 -15.96 5.88
CA VAL A 117 -19.02 -15.62 4.85
C VAL A 117 -19.51 -14.18 5.05
N GLU A 118 -19.73 -13.73 6.27
CA GLU A 118 -20.08 -12.32 6.53
C GLU A 118 -18.98 -11.38 6.03
N LEU A 119 -17.74 -11.59 6.47
CA LEU A 119 -16.60 -10.75 6.08
C LEU A 119 -16.32 -10.83 4.56
N GLY A 120 -16.42 -12.02 3.96
CA GLY A 120 -16.23 -12.23 2.53
C GLY A 120 -17.34 -11.65 1.66
N THR A 121 -18.56 -11.53 2.19
CA THR A 121 -19.67 -10.86 1.47
C THR A 121 -19.65 -9.34 1.67
N GLY A 122 -19.25 -8.85 2.84
CA GLY A 122 -19.11 -7.42 3.13
C GLY A 122 -17.87 -6.79 2.48
N LEU A 123 -16.76 -7.55 2.38
CA LEU A 123 -15.49 -7.12 1.79
C LEU A 123 -15.00 -8.18 0.78
N PRO A 124 -15.58 -8.22 -0.44
CA PRO A 124 -15.27 -9.23 -1.46
C PRO A 124 -13.92 -8.99 -2.15
N ARG A 125 -12.84 -9.01 -1.38
CA ARG A 125 -11.46 -8.70 -1.81
C ARG A 125 -10.52 -9.85 -1.50
N SER A 126 -9.62 -10.15 -2.43
CA SER A 126 -8.52 -11.11 -2.23
C SER A 126 -7.60 -10.64 -1.10
N GLY A 127 -7.14 -11.56 -0.23
CA GLY A 127 -6.26 -11.24 0.90
C GLY A 127 -6.78 -11.70 2.28
N GLY A 128 -8.04 -12.12 2.40
CA GLY A 128 -8.58 -12.75 3.61
C GLY A 128 -8.44 -11.88 4.87
N GLU A 129 -7.93 -12.45 5.97
CA GLU A 129 -7.85 -11.81 7.28
C GLU A 129 -7.07 -10.48 7.24
N LYS A 130 -6.06 -10.38 6.40
CA LYS A 130 -5.27 -9.16 6.23
C LYS A 130 -6.15 -7.96 5.86
N ASN A 131 -7.09 -8.13 4.93
CA ASN A 131 -8.03 -7.08 4.55
C ASN A 131 -9.09 -6.82 5.61
N TYR A 132 -9.55 -7.88 6.29
CA TYR A 132 -10.56 -7.75 7.34
C TYR A 132 -10.02 -6.96 8.51
N LEU A 133 -8.82 -7.30 8.99
CA LEU A 133 -8.18 -6.60 10.09
C LEU A 133 -7.81 -5.16 9.72
N GLU A 134 -7.40 -4.88 8.47
CA GLU A 134 -7.09 -3.51 8.05
C GLU A 134 -8.35 -2.62 7.97
N PHE A 135 -9.48 -3.20 7.57
CA PHE A 135 -10.76 -2.50 7.63
C PHE A 135 -11.16 -2.17 9.08
N ILE A 136 -10.96 -3.13 9.99
CA ILE A 136 -11.44 -3.05 11.38
C ILE A 136 -10.51 -2.23 12.29
N TYR A 137 -9.21 -2.51 12.27
CA TYR A 137 -8.22 -1.94 13.19
C TYR A 137 -7.41 -0.85 12.50
N ARG A 138 -8.02 0.33 12.31
CA ARG A 138 -7.42 1.48 11.61
C ARG A 138 -6.36 2.23 12.42
N ARG A 139 -6.29 2.03 13.74
CA ARG A 139 -5.35 2.72 14.65
C ARG A 139 -4.64 1.75 15.61
N PRO A 140 -3.31 1.87 15.81
CA PRO A 140 -2.39 2.72 15.05
C PRO A 140 -2.39 2.37 13.56
N LYS A 141 -2.10 3.34 12.69
CA LYS A 141 -2.10 3.14 11.23
C LYS A 141 -1.23 1.91 10.93
N PHE A 142 -1.75 0.99 10.13
CA PHE A 142 -1.07 -0.24 9.73
C PHE A 142 -0.92 -1.32 10.81
N LEU A 143 -1.57 -1.26 11.98
CA LEU A 143 -1.50 -2.34 13.00
C LEU A 143 -1.77 -3.73 12.41
N ALA A 144 -2.80 -3.87 11.57
CA ALA A 144 -3.15 -5.12 10.90
C ALA A 144 -2.09 -5.58 9.90
N THR A 145 -1.59 -4.65 9.08
CA THR A 145 -0.50 -4.88 8.13
C THR A 145 0.80 -5.23 8.86
N CYS A 146 1.14 -4.55 9.96
CA CYS A 146 2.29 -4.82 10.80
C CYS A 146 2.16 -6.18 11.51
N ALA A 147 0.98 -6.51 12.07
CA ALA A 147 0.72 -7.81 12.69
C ALA A 147 0.82 -8.96 11.68
N PHE A 148 0.33 -8.75 10.46
CA PHE A 148 0.39 -9.74 9.38
C PHE A 148 1.78 -9.82 8.72
N SER A 149 2.48 -8.68 8.60
CA SER A 149 3.86 -8.63 8.12
C SER A 149 4.81 -9.26 9.13
N VAL A 150 4.71 -8.96 10.42
CA VAL A 150 5.60 -9.57 11.41
C VAL A 150 5.27 -11.05 11.68
N TYR A 151 4.02 -11.46 11.54
CA TYR A 151 3.64 -12.88 11.39
C TYR A 151 4.41 -13.58 10.26
N ALA A 152 4.81 -12.82 9.24
CA ALA A 152 5.64 -13.31 8.17
C ALA A 152 7.17 -13.04 8.40
N ILE A 153 7.58 -12.02 9.20
CA ILE A 153 9.00 -11.56 9.37
C ILE A 153 9.90 -12.44 10.21
N ILE A 154 9.49 -12.91 11.37
CA ILE A 154 10.52 -13.25 12.38
C ILE A 154 10.84 -14.74 12.41
N THR A 155 11.73 -15.18 11.53
CA THR A 155 12.86 -16.07 11.87
C THR A 155 13.92 -16.03 10.76
N ALA A 156 14.89 -15.11 10.86
CA ALA A 156 16.24 -15.23 10.27
C ALA A 156 17.21 -14.16 10.83
N SER A 157 17.19 -13.88 12.14
CA SER A 157 18.38 -13.29 12.77
C SER A 157 19.45 -14.38 12.84
N ILE A 158 20.36 -14.42 11.86
CA ILE A 158 21.77 -14.87 12.01
C ILE A 158 22.65 -14.54 10.77
N VAL A 159 22.15 -14.07 9.63
CA VAL A 159 23.06 -13.76 8.49
C VAL A 159 22.93 -12.31 8.00
N SER A 160 23.85 -11.48 8.48
CA SER A 160 24.34 -10.19 7.94
C SER A 160 23.35 -9.03 7.68
N ALA A 161 23.74 -7.84 8.16
CA ALA A 161 22.97 -6.60 8.19
C ALA A 161 22.74 -5.90 6.84
N ASP A 162 23.25 -6.41 5.72
CA ASP A 162 23.14 -5.75 4.40
C ASP A 162 22.14 -6.42 3.44
N VAL A 163 21.36 -7.39 3.93
CA VAL A 163 20.29 -8.03 3.15
C VAL A 163 18.99 -7.92 3.94
N VAL A 164 18.23 -6.86 3.68
CA VAL A 164 16.84 -6.76 4.14
C VAL A 164 15.98 -7.69 3.28
N ILE A 165 16.07 -9.00 3.56
CA ILE A 165 15.04 -9.99 3.23
C ILE A 165 14.40 -10.45 4.54
N PRO A 166 13.48 -9.67 5.12
CA PRO A 166 12.59 -10.17 6.14
C PRO A 166 11.34 -10.76 5.47
N CYS A 167 10.51 -11.50 6.21
CA CYS A 167 9.06 -11.55 5.95
C CYS A 167 8.39 -12.79 5.33
N LEU A 168 8.92 -14.03 5.25
CA LEU A 168 8.04 -15.14 4.81
C LEU A 168 8.24 -16.57 5.38
N LEU A 169 9.19 -16.81 6.29
CA LEU A 169 9.50 -18.19 6.71
C LEU A 169 8.42 -18.86 7.58
N MET A 170 7.63 -18.09 8.35
CA MET A 170 6.73 -18.68 9.35
C MET A 170 5.36 -19.11 8.82
N PHE A 171 4.83 -18.51 7.74
CA PHE A 171 3.50 -18.86 7.22
C PHE A 171 3.47 -20.12 6.33
N GLN A 172 4.62 -20.76 6.13
CA GLN A 172 4.82 -21.73 5.05
C GLN A 172 5.07 -23.18 5.51
N GLY A 173 5.17 -23.43 6.81
CA GLY A 173 5.41 -24.77 7.35
C GLY A 173 4.37 -25.81 6.93
N SER A 174 3.11 -25.37 6.71
CA SER A 174 2.02 -26.23 6.22
C SER A 174 2.27 -26.77 4.80
N SER A 175 2.88 -25.99 3.91
CA SER A 175 3.16 -26.43 2.52
C SER A 175 4.27 -27.47 2.50
N ALA A 176 5.37 -27.22 3.22
CA ALA A 176 6.47 -28.17 3.35
C ALA A 176 6.00 -29.50 3.97
N ALA A 177 5.16 -29.43 5.01
CA ALA A 177 4.62 -30.61 5.68
C ALA A 177 3.79 -31.49 4.77
N ASN A 178 2.84 -30.91 4.05
CA ASN A 178 2.02 -31.68 3.13
C ASN A 178 2.83 -32.23 1.95
N SER A 179 3.88 -31.52 1.50
CA SER A 179 4.77 -32.04 0.45
C SER A 179 5.66 -33.19 0.91
N LEU A 180 6.12 -33.19 2.17
CA LEU A 180 6.87 -34.31 2.73
C LEU A 180 6.00 -35.55 2.83
N VAL A 181 4.75 -35.40 3.28
CA VAL A 181 3.80 -36.51 3.32
C VAL A 181 3.49 -37.02 1.91
N PHE A 182 3.33 -36.13 0.92
CA PHE A 182 3.25 -36.53 -0.50
C PHE A 182 4.46 -37.39 -0.90
N GLY A 183 5.67 -36.94 -0.61
CA GLY A 183 6.90 -37.66 -0.96
C GLY A 183 7.00 -39.04 -0.32
N GLU A 184 6.67 -39.15 0.97
CA GLU A 184 6.70 -40.40 1.73
C GLU A 184 5.73 -41.43 1.14
N TYR A 185 4.49 -41.02 0.85
CA TYR A 185 3.48 -41.92 0.29
C TYR A 185 3.75 -42.29 -1.18
N VAL A 186 4.38 -41.41 -1.96
CA VAL A 186 4.84 -41.76 -3.32
C VAL A 186 5.95 -42.81 -3.27
N LEU A 187 6.93 -42.64 -2.38
CA LEU A 187 8.01 -43.63 -2.20
C LEU A 187 7.47 -44.96 -1.71
N HIS A 188 6.56 -44.95 -0.74
CA HIS A 188 5.87 -46.16 -0.27
C HIS A 188 5.08 -46.86 -1.40
N ALA A 189 4.38 -46.10 -2.25
CA ALA A 189 3.68 -46.66 -3.41
C ALA A 189 4.63 -47.29 -4.44
N LEU A 190 5.84 -46.74 -4.60
CA LEU A 190 6.89 -47.26 -5.46
C LEU A 190 7.72 -48.40 -4.83
N ASN A 191 7.39 -48.79 -3.59
CA ASN A 191 8.14 -49.79 -2.82
C ASN A 191 9.61 -49.39 -2.61
N ILE A 192 9.88 -48.08 -2.46
CA ILE A 192 11.18 -47.52 -2.12
C ILE A 192 11.13 -47.07 -0.66
N GLU A 193 12.09 -47.50 0.15
CA GLU A 193 12.14 -47.12 1.56
C GLU A 193 12.29 -45.60 1.73
N PRO A 194 11.38 -44.92 2.45
CA PRO A 194 11.49 -43.49 2.70
C PRO A 194 12.69 -43.19 3.59
N PHE A 195 13.66 -42.48 3.02
CA PHE A 195 14.79 -41.91 3.75
C PHE A 195 14.71 -40.37 3.71
N ARG A 196 15.53 -39.69 4.50
CA ARG A 196 15.47 -38.22 4.66
C ARG A 196 15.57 -37.49 3.32
N TRP A 197 16.53 -37.86 2.47
CA TRP A 197 16.82 -37.10 1.25
C TRP A 197 15.95 -37.46 0.05
N ASN A 198 15.59 -38.74 -0.13
CA ASN A 198 14.69 -39.12 -1.23
C ASN A 198 13.28 -38.52 -1.00
N THR A 199 12.78 -38.52 0.24
CA THR A 199 11.47 -37.94 0.60
C THR A 199 11.45 -36.43 0.33
N ARG A 200 12.49 -35.71 0.77
CA ARG A 200 12.67 -34.27 0.54
C ARG A 200 12.78 -33.94 -0.96
N PHE A 201 13.45 -34.78 -1.74
CA PHE A 201 13.59 -34.58 -3.17
C PHE A 201 12.24 -34.72 -3.90
N VAL A 202 11.46 -35.76 -3.60
CA VAL A 202 10.12 -35.93 -4.17
C VAL A 202 9.17 -34.80 -3.73
N ALA A 203 9.25 -34.39 -2.47
CA ALA A 203 8.52 -33.25 -1.93
C ALA A 203 8.86 -31.93 -2.65
N PHE A 204 10.16 -31.69 -2.92
CA PHE A 204 10.63 -30.54 -3.70
C PHE A 204 10.07 -30.54 -5.12
N LEU A 205 10.10 -31.69 -5.81
CA LEU A 205 9.52 -31.82 -7.15
C LEU A 205 8.02 -31.51 -7.14
N CYS A 206 7.29 -31.99 -6.13
CA CYS A 206 5.86 -31.73 -5.96
C CYS A 206 5.56 -30.23 -5.76
N LEU A 207 6.29 -29.56 -4.87
CA LEU A 207 6.15 -28.10 -4.66
C LEU A 207 6.49 -27.31 -5.92
N SER A 208 7.57 -27.70 -6.62
CA SER A 208 8.00 -27.06 -7.86
C SER A 208 6.95 -27.21 -8.95
N PHE A 209 6.37 -28.40 -9.08
CA PHE A 209 5.24 -28.65 -9.98
C PHE A 209 4.04 -27.76 -9.66
N CYS A 210 3.63 -27.66 -8.40
CA CYS A 210 2.51 -26.81 -7.99
C CYS A 210 2.77 -25.32 -8.30
N CYS A 211 3.98 -24.84 -8.00
CA CYS A 211 4.38 -23.46 -8.27
C CYS A 211 4.37 -23.15 -9.77
N LEU A 212 4.97 -24.02 -10.59
CA LEU A 212 5.01 -23.85 -12.04
C LEU A 212 3.61 -23.92 -12.65
N LEU A 213 2.78 -24.88 -12.23
CA LEU A 213 1.44 -25.06 -12.76
C LEU A 213 0.54 -23.84 -12.48
N HIS A 214 0.48 -23.37 -11.22
CA HIS A 214 -0.30 -22.18 -10.89
C HIS A 214 0.35 -20.87 -11.35
N GLY A 215 1.67 -20.84 -11.50
CA GLY A 215 2.42 -19.66 -11.92
C GLY A 215 2.43 -19.41 -13.43
N THR A 216 2.35 -20.46 -14.24
CA THR A 216 2.38 -20.36 -15.72
C THR A 216 1.02 -20.59 -16.36
N THR A 217 0.23 -21.53 -15.85
CA THR A 217 -1.01 -22.00 -16.48
C THR A 217 -2.10 -22.26 -15.44
N PHE A 218 -2.42 -21.23 -14.64
CA PHE A 218 -3.31 -21.37 -13.48
C PHE A 218 -4.70 -21.98 -13.79
N LYS A 219 -5.22 -21.83 -15.02
CA LYS A 219 -6.47 -22.49 -15.46
C LYS A 219 -6.37 -24.01 -15.41
N TRP A 220 -5.24 -24.58 -15.84
CA TRP A 220 -4.97 -26.01 -15.73
C TRP A 220 -4.75 -26.42 -14.28
N GLY A 221 -4.09 -25.57 -13.48
CA GLY A 221 -4.01 -25.74 -12.03
C GLY A 221 -5.39 -25.88 -11.37
N LEU A 222 -6.32 -24.98 -11.69
CA LEU A 222 -7.69 -25.04 -11.18
C LEU A 222 -8.45 -26.29 -11.66
N ARG A 223 -8.29 -26.70 -12.93
CA ARG A 223 -8.89 -27.93 -13.45
C ARG A 223 -8.35 -29.16 -12.72
N LEU A 224 -7.04 -29.27 -12.56
CA LEU A 224 -6.41 -30.38 -11.85
C LEU A 224 -6.86 -30.44 -10.39
N GLN A 225 -6.85 -29.30 -9.69
CA GLN A 225 -7.34 -29.20 -8.32
C GLN A 225 -8.80 -29.67 -8.20
N ASN A 226 -9.67 -29.23 -9.12
CA ASN A 226 -11.08 -29.63 -9.14
C ASN A 226 -11.24 -31.14 -9.39
N THR A 227 -10.49 -31.70 -10.35
CA THR A 227 -10.50 -33.14 -10.62
C THR A 227 -10.01 -33.95 -9.41
N LEU A 228 -8.93 -33.51 -8.76
CA LEU A 228 -8.45 -34.14 -7.53
C LEU A 228 -9.47 -34.02 -6.39
N GLY A 229 -10.20 -32.91 -6.30
CA GLY A 229 -11.29 -32.73 -5.34
C GLY A 229 -12.44 -33.71 -5.54
N LEU A 230 -12.89 -33.89 -6.79
CA LEU A 230 -13.87 -34.91 -7.14
C LEU A 230 -13.37 -36.32 -6.80
N PHE A 231 -12.12 -36.61 -7.15
CA PHE A 231 -11.48 -37.89 -6.83
C PHE A 231 -11.44 -38.16 -5.32
N LYS A 232 -11.05 -37.17 -4.51
CA LYS A 232 -11.07 -37.27 -3.04
C LYS A 232 -12.47 -37.51 -2.50
N LEU A 233 -13.46 -36.76 -3.00
CA LEU A 233 -14.85 -36.92 -2.59
C LEU A 233 -15.36 -38.32 -2.89
N PHE A 234 -15.09 -38.82 -4.10
CA PHE A 234 -15.44 -40.19 -4.51
C PHE A 234 -14.79 -41.24 -3.61
N LEU A 235 -13.47 -41.14 -3.40
CA LEU A 235 -12.71 -42.09 -2.60
C LEU A 235 -13.17 -42.15 -1.15
N LEU A 236 -13.35 -41.00 -0.51
CA LEU A 236 -13.76 -40.99 0.89
C LEU A 236 -15.22 -41.42 1.06
N SER A 237 -16.08 -41.07 0.10
CA SER A 237 -17.45 -41.59 0.08
C SER A 237 -17.48 -43.10 -0.11
N SER A 238 -16.60 -43.67 -0.95
CA SER A 238 -16.53 -45.12 -1.16
C SER A 238 -16.04 -45.87 0.08
N ILE A 239 -15.10 -45.32 0.85
CA ILE A 239 -14.69 -45.87 2.16
C ILE A 239 -15.88 -45.91 3.13
N GLY A 240 -16.62 -44.79 3.24
CA GLY A 240 -17.80 -44.73 4.09
C GLY A 240 -18.90 -45.71 3.67
N ILE A 241 -19.21 -45.78 2.38
CA ILE A 241 -20.22 -46.70 1.82
C ILE A 241 -19.80 -48.15 1.99
N ALA A 242 -18.53 -48.50 1.74
CA ALA A 242 -18.02 -49.85 1.95
C ALA A 242 -18.12 -50.27 3.43
N GLY A 243 -17.86 -49.35 4.36
CA GLY A 243 -18.09 -49.57 5.78
C GLY A 243 -19.56 -49.80 6.12
N LEU A 244 -20.48 -49.04 5.53
CA LEU A 244 -21.93 -49.26 5.69
C LEU A 244 -22.37 -50.62 5.12
N PHE A 245 -21.84 -51.03 3.97
CA PHE A 245 -22.11 -52.35 3.38
C PHE A 245 -21.59 -53.49 4.26
N CYS A 246 -20.45 -53.29 4.93
CA CYS A 246 -19.96 -54.22 5.96
C CYS A 246 -20.94 -54.35 7.13
N LEU A 247 -21.49 -53.24 7.64
CA LEU A 247 -22.46 -53.25 8.74
C LEU A 247 -23.78 -53.93 8.39
N VAL A 248 -24.27 -53.73 7.17
CA VAL A 248 -25.52 -54.36 6.67
C VAL A 248 -25.30 -55.82 6.27
N GLY A 249 -24.04 -56.28 6.18
CA GLY A 249 -23.70 -57.66 5.86
C GLY A 249 -23.81 -58.02 4.38
N VAL A 250 -23.67 -57.02 3.50
CA VAL A 250 -23.73 -57.19 2.03
C VAL A 250 -22.64 -58.18 1.58
N PRO A 251 -22.98 -59.19 0.74
CA PRO A 251 -21.99 -60.15 0.23
C PRO A 251 -20.82 -59.44 -0.46
N GLY A 252 -19.58 -59.83 -0.10
CA GLY A 252 -18.35 -59.26 -0.66
C GLY A 252 -17.76 -58.07 0.11
N PHE A 253 -18.47 -57.50 1.09
CA PHE A 253 -18.00 -56.41 1.95
C PHE A 253 -17.84 -56.83 3.42
N ARG A 254 -17.58 -58.12 3.68
CA ARG A 254 -17.35 -58.63 5.04
C ARG A 254 -15.87 -58.56 5.37
N VAL A 255 -15.55 -58.32 6.64
CA VAL A 255 -14.19 -58.48 7.16
C VAL A 255 -13.74 -59.91 6.86
N ARG A 256 -12.55 -60.06 6.28
CA ARG A 256 -12.00 -61.37 5.93
C ARG A 256 -11.80 -62.20 7.20
N ASP A 257 -11.99 -63.52 7.10
CA ASP A 257 -11.94 -64.46 8.24
C ASP A 257 -10.59 -64.46 8.98
N GLU A 258 -9.53 -63.97 8.32
CA GLU A 258 -8.19 -63.80 8.88
C GLU A 258 -8.10 -62.70 9.96
N TYR A 259 -9.08 -61.79 10.04
CA TYR A 259 -9.08 -60.64 10.95
C TYR A 259 -10.31 -60.64 11.86
N GLU A 260 -10.13 -60.11 13.07
CA GLU A 260 -11.22 -60.01 14.05
C GLU A 260 -12.32 -59.06 13.55
N ALA A 261 -13.55 -59.57 13.42
CA ALA A 261 -14.71 -58.76 13.08
C ALA A 261 -15.05 -57.81 14.24
N PRO A 262 -15.05 -56.48 14.03
CA PRO A 262 -15.25 -55.53 15.11
C PRO A 262 -16.72 -55.44 15.53
N ASP A 263 -16.95 -55.24 16.83
CA ASP A 263 -18.28 -54.95 17.41
C ASP A 263 -18.38 -53.54 18.01
N ASN A 264 -17.48 -52.65 17.58
CA ASN A 264 -17.31 -51.28 18.07
C ASN A 264 -18.59 -50.42 18.04
N LEU A 265 -19.49 -50.69 17.08
CA LEU A 265 -20.71 -49.91 16.84
C LEU A 265 -21.97 -50.52 17.48
N ARG A 266 -21.82 -51.65 18.19
CA ARG A 266 -22.92 -52.22 18.99
C ARG A 266 -23.23 -51.29 20.17
N TRP A 267 -24.51 -51.08 20.47
CA TRP A 267 -24.95 -50.05 21.42
C TRP A 267 -24.29 -50.13 22.82
N ASP A 268 -24.09 -51.34 23.33
CA ASP A 268 -23.43 -51.63 24.60
C ASP A 268 -21.91 -51.33 24.59
N LYS A 269 -21.25 -51.46 23.43
CA LYS A 269 -19.81 -51.20 23.28
C LYS A 269 -19.46 -49.82 22.75
N LEU A 270 -20.42 -49.12 22.16
CA LEU A 270 -20.27 -47.79 21.56
C LEU A 270 -19.69 -46.77 22.56
N TRP A 271 -20.10 -46.88 23.82
CA TRP A 271 -19.71 -46.01 24.94
C TRP A 271 -18.68 -46.67 25.87
N GLN A 272 -18.22 -47.88 25.55
CA GLN A 272 -17.35 -48.63 26.46
C GLN A 272 -15.95 -48.02 26.50
N GLY A 273 -15.51 -47.65 27.71
CA GLY A 273 -14.24 -47.00 27.94
C GLY A 273 -14.20 -45.54 27.50
N SER A 274 -15.35 -44.84 27.43
CA SER A 274 -15.38 -43.40 27.23
C SER A 274 -14.52 -42.70 28.27
N ASN A 275 -13.59 -41.88 27.79
CA ASN A 275 -12.70 -41.13 28.65
C ASN A 275 -13.40 -39.86 29.16
N SER A 276 -13.38 -39.64 30.48
CA SER A 276 -13.87 -38.42 31.12
C SER A 276 -12.75 -37.47 31.55
N ASP A 277 -11.49 -37.83 31.30
CA ASP A 277 -10.34 -36.96 31.59
C ASP A 277 -10.40 -35.69 30.74
N ALA A 278 -10.46 -34.55 31.44
CA ALA A 278 -10.56 -33.24 30.81
C ALA A 278 -9.35 -32.95 29.92
N ASN A 279 -8.13 -33.34 30.32
CA ASN A 279 -6.92 -33.05 29.53
C ASN A 279 -6.93 -33.81 28.20
N ALA A 280 -7.26 -35.10 28.23
CA ALA A 280 -7.41 -35.91 27.03
C ALA A 280 -8.49 -35.36 26.08
N LEU A 281 -9.66 -34.99 26.61
CA LEU A 281 -10.76 -34.44 25.79
C LEU A 281 -10.40 -33.07 25.19
N ILE A 282 -9.73 -32.20 25.96
CA ILE A 282 -9.23 -30.91 25.48
C ILE A 282 -8.22 -31.10 24.35
N SER A 283 -7.25 -31.99 24.52
CA SER A 283 -6.23 -32.31 23.51
C SER A 283 -6.84 -32.92 22.25
N GLY A 284 -7.83 -33.81 22.42
CA GLY A 284 -8.59 -34.38 21.30
C GLY A 284 -9.37 -33.30 20.54
N LEU A 285 -10.09 -32.42 21.25
CA LEU A 285 -10.85 -31.33 20.63
C LEU A 285 -9.94 -30.36 19.86
N TYR A 286 -8.77 -30.04 20.41
CA TYR A 286 -7.75 -29.24 19.72
C TYR A 286 -7.35 -29.87 18.37
N ASN A 287 -7.02 -31.17 18.35
CA ASN A 287 -6.67 -31.90 17.13
C ASN A 287 -7.83 -31.96 16.11
N ILE A 288 -9.07 -32.09 16.58
CA ILE A 288 -10.25 -32.11 15.71
C ILE A 288 -10.49 -30.75 15.07
N ILE A 289 -10.44 -29.66 15.84
CA ILE A 289 -10.62 -28.31 15.30
C ILE A 289 -9.59 -28.08 14.17
N TRP A 290 -8.35 -28.52 14.39
CA TRP A 290 -7.28 -28.49 13.38
C TRP A 290 -7.61 -29.30 12.11
N SER A 291 -8.35 -30.39 12.22
CA SER A 291 -8.76 -31.21 11.07
C SER A 291 -9.78 -30.53 10.16
N PHE A 292 -10.48 -29.50 10.63
CA PHE A 292 -11.45 -28.72 9.84
C PHE A 292 -10.92 -27.37 9.35
N VAL A 293 -9.66 -27.02 9.63
CA VAL A 293 -9.07 -25.76 9.19
C VAL A 293 -8.99 -25.71 7.66
N GLY A 294 -9.42 -24.59 7.06
CA GLY A 294 -9.46 -24.41 5.61
C GLY A 294 -10.76 -23.80 5.08
N TYR A 295 -11.76 -23.58 5.95
CA TYR A 295 -13.03 -22.93 5.57
C TYR A 295 -12.86 -21.50 5.05
N SER A 296 -11.80 -20.77 5.43
CA SER A 296 -11.49 -19.40 4.98
C SER A 296 -10.82 -19.33 3.60
N THR A 297 -10.48 -20.45 2.98
CA THR A 297 -9.53 -20.46 1.85
C THR A 297 -10.04 -19.72 0.61
N ALA A 298 -11.35 -19.77 0.36
CA ALA A 298 -11.97 -19.03 -0.74
C ALA A 298 -11.92 -17.51 -0.54
N ASN A 299 -11.83 -17.05 0.71
CA ASN A 299 -11.74 -15.63 1.04
C ASN A 299 -10.43 -14.98 0.56
N TYR A 300 -9.37 -15.77 0.38
CA TYR A 300 -8.09 -15.27 -0.15
C TYR A 300 -8.13 -14.90 -1.64
N ALA A 301 -9.14 -15.36 -2.39
CA ALA A 301 -9.20 -15.19 -3.85
C ALA A 301 -10.53 -14.57 -4.33
N LEU A 302 -11.25 -13.84 -3.46
CA LEU A 302 -12.59 -13.30 -3.77
C LEU A 302 -12.62 -12.37 -4.98
N SER A 303 -11.54 -11.64 -5.27
CA SER A 303 -11.45 -10.76 -6.44
C SER A 303 -11.53 -11.55 -7.77
N GLU A 304 -11.10 -12.82 -7.77
CA GLU A 304 -11.13 -13.72 -8.92
C GLU A 304 -12.44 -14.54 -8.99
N VAL A 305 -13.32 -14.43 -7.99
CA VAL A 305 -14.60 -15.16 -7.94
C VAL A 305 -15.68 -14.45 -8.75
N ARG A 306 -16.40 -15.22 -9.56
CA ARG A 306 -17.61 -14.80 -10.27
C ARG A 306 -18.75 -14.60 -9.27
N ASN A 307 -19.35 -13.42 -9.27
CA ASN A 307 -20.43 -13.05 -8.33
C ASN A 307 -20.09 -13.43 -6.88
N PRO A 308 -19.05 -12.81 -6.28
CA PRO A 308 -18.40 -13.28 -5.05
C PRO A 308 -19.39 -13.44 -3.90
N VAL A 309 -20.32 -12.50 -3.74
CA VAL A 309 -21.37 -12.55 -2.70
C VAL A 309 -22.25 -13.79 -2.85
N ARG A 310 -22.80 -14.05 -4.04
CA ARG A 310 -23.68 -15.21 -4.28
C ARG A 310 -22.92 -16.52 -4.20
N THR A 311 -21.69 -16.53 -4.71
CA THR A 311 -20.85 -17.72 -4.76
C THR A 311 -20.38 -18.12 -3.36
N ILE A 312 -19.83 -17.20 -2.55
CA ILE A 312 -19.30 -17.54 -1.23
C ILE A 312 -20.40 -17.99 -0.25
N LYS A 313 -21.59 -17.37 -0.31
CA LYS A 313 -22.77 -17.75 0.48
C LYS A 313 -23.22 -19.19 0.24
N ARG A 314 -22.90 -19.76 -0.92
CA ARG A 314 -23.25 -21.14 -1.29
C ARG A 314 -22.06 -22.07 -1.16
N ALA A 315 -20.90 -21.66 -1.67
CA ALA A 315 -19.70 -22.48 -1.77
C ALA A 315 -19.19 -22.92 -0.40
N ALA A 316 -19.06 -21.98 0.54
CA ALA A 316 -18.43 -22.28 1.84
C ALA A 316 -19.31 -23.21 2.71
N PRO A 317 -20.64 -22.99 2.85
CA PRO A 317 -21.50 -23.94 3.55
C PRO A 317 -21.59 -25.31 2.87
N LEU A 318 -21.72 -25.36 1.54
CA LEU A 318 -21.79 -26.64 0.81
C LEU A 318 -20.51 -27.45 0.99
N ALA A 319 -19.33 -26.81 0.86
CA ALA A 319 -18.06 -27.48 1.09
C ALA A 319 -17.96 -28.05 2.50
N LEU A 320 -18.33 -27.28 3.53
CA LEU A 320 -18.26 -27.74 4.92
C LEU A 320 -19.24 -28.89 5.21
N ILE A 321 -20.49 -28.82 4.70
CA ILE A 321 -21.48 -29.89 4.85
C ILE A 321 -20.96 -31.17 4.19
N SER A 322 -20.41 -31.07 2.97
CA SER A 322 -19.81 -32.22 2.28
C SER A 322 -18.63 -32.82 3.05
N VAL A 323 -17.71 -32.01 3.58
CA VAL A 323 -16.60 -32.49 4.40
C VAL A 323 -17.12 -33.20 5.66
N THR A 324 -18.07 -32.59 6.37
CA THR A 324 -18.63 -33.13 7.61
C THR A 324 -19.29 -34.49 7.38
N ALA A 325 -20.12 -34.60 6.33
CA ALA A 325 -20.76 -35.84 5.96
C ALA A 325 -19.74 -36.94 5.67
N VAL A 326 -18.73 -36.62 4.86
CA VAL A 326 -17.67 -37.56 4.49
C VAL A 326 -16.83 -37.98 5.71
N TYR A 327 -16.44 -37.04 6.58
CA TYR A 327 -15.66 -37.35 7.77
C TYR A 327 -16.42 -38.28 8.72
N LEU A 328 -17.70 -38.02 8.97
CA LEU A 328 -18.53 -38.90 9.79
C LEU A 328 -18.68 -40.29 9.16
N LEU A 329 -18.99 -40.35 7.86
CA LEU A 329 -19.13 -41.61 7.13
C LEU A 329 -17.85 -42.44 7.14
N VAL A 330 -16.69 -41.81 6.94
CA VAL A 330 -15.38 -42.49 6.97
C VAL A 330 -15.07 -43.01 8.38
N ASN A 331 -15.34 -42.24 9.43
CA ASN A 331 -15.12 -42.71 10.81
C ASN A 331 -16.04 -43.88 11.17
N VAL A 332 -17.32 -43.82 10.77
CA VAL A 332 -18.24 -44.96 10.90
C VAL A 332 -17.70 -46.17 10.15
N GLY A 333 -17.21 -45.98 8.92
CA GLY A 333 -16.61 -47.07 8.14
C GLY A 333 -15.36 -47.67 8.79
N TYR A 334 -14.49 -46.85 9.38
CA TYR A 334 -13.33 -47.34 10.13
C TYR A 334 -13.75 -48.18 11.34
N PHE A 335 -14.74 -47.72 12.11
CA PHE A 335 -15.23 -48.49 13.26
C PHE A 335 -15.98 -49.76 12.87
N ALA A 336 -16.54 -49.82 11.66
CA ALA A 336 -17.23 -50.98 11.13
C ALA A 336 -16.30 -52.12 10.67
N VAL A 337 -15.05 -51.81 10.28
CA VAL A 337 -14.14 -52.77 9.61
C VAL A 337 -12.86 -53.04 10.42
N VAL A 338 -12.46 -52.13 11.31
CA VAL A 338 -11.23 -52.24 12.10
C VAL A 338 -11.53 -52.26 13.59
N SER A 339 -10.92 -53.17 14.35
CA SER A 339 -11.10 -53.27 15.80
C SER A 339 -10.59 -52.03 16.53
N LYS A 340 -11.22 -51.66 17.66
CA LYS A 340 -10.80 -50.51 18.49
C LYS A 340 -9.32 -50.61 18.89
N GLY A 341 -8.84 -51.80 19.25
CA GLY A 341 -7.46 -52.06 19.63
C GLY A 341 -6.48 -51.72 18.50
N ASP A 342 -6.76 -52.19 17.29
CA ASP A 342 -5.92 -51.93 16.11
C ASP A 342 -5.90 -50.45 15.73
N ILE A 343 -7.04 -49.75 15.85
CA ILE A 343 -7.10 -48.31 15.57
C ILE A 343 -6.22 -47.52 16.56
N VAL A 344 -6.28 -47.84 17.86
CA VAL A 344 -5.47 -47.17 18.89
C VAL A 344 -4.00 -47.60 18.81
N GLY A 345 -3.70 -48.83 18.40
CA GLY A 345 -2.33 -49.31 18.17
C GLY A 345 -1.69 -48.69 16.93
N SER A 346 -2.48 -48.39 15.90
CA SER A 346 -2.02 -47.83 14.64
C SER A 346 -1.60 -46.37 14.78
N ARG A 347 -0.31 -46.09 14.61
CA ARG A 347 0.27 -44.76 14.79
C ARG A 347 0.01 -43.78 13.64
N ARG A 348 -0.64 -44.17 12.53
CA ARG A 348 -0.98 -43.23 11.42
C ARG A 348 -1.90 -43.76 10.31
N ILE A 349 -2.25 -45.05 10.23
CA ILE A 349 -2.77 -45.63 8.97
C ILE A 349 -4.05 -46.44 9.20
N VAL A 350 -5.08 -45.82 9.80
CA VAL A 350 -6.40 -46.47 9.99
C VAL A 350 -7.00 -46.89 8.64
N ALA A 351 -6.78 -46.08 7.61
CA ALA A 351 -7.19 -46.40 6.25
C ALA A 351 -6.51 -47.67 5.72
N ALA A 352 -5.22 -47.93 5.99
CA ALA A 352 -4.55 -49.14 5.51
C ALA A 352 -5.13 -50.38 6.16
N LEU A 353 -5.39 -50.32 7.48
CA LEU A 353 -6.06 -51.38 8.20
C LEU A 353 -7.45 -51.67 7.63
N PHE A 354 -8.21 -50.62 7.28
CA PHE A 354 -9.51 -50.76 6.63
C PHE A 354 -9.40 -51.53 5.30
N PHE A 355 -8.50 -51.11 4.40
CA PHE A 355 -8.32 -51.77 3.10
C PHE A 355 -7.77 -53.19 3.25
N ARG A 356 -6.86 -53.43 4.21
CA ARG A 356 -6.29 -54.74 4.51
C ARG A 356 -7.36 -55.71 4.99
N ASN A 357 -8.18 -55.30 5.96
CA ASN A 357 -9.21 -56.15 6.56
C ASN A 357 -10.32 -56.52 5.57
N LEU A 358 -10.64 -55.63 4.62
CA LEU A 358 -11.73 -55.82 3.67
C LEU A 358 -11.28 -56.46 2.34
N PHE A 359 -10.14 -56.04 1.80
CA PHE A 359 -9.67 -56.41 0.45
C PHE A 359 -8.32 -57.15 0.44
N GLY A 360 -7.62 -57.20 1.57
CA GLY A 360 -6.31 -57.84 1.71
C GLY A 360 -5.11 -56.90 1.49
N PRO A 361 -3.88 -57.40 1.74
CA PRO A 361 -2.66 -56.60 1.78
C PRO A 361 -2.24 -56.01 0.41
N ASN A 362 -2.66 -56.63 -0.71
CA ASN A 362 -2.31 -56.12 -2.05
C ASN A 362 -2.92 -54.73 -2.33
N LEU A 363 -4.08 -54.40 -1.75
CA LEU A 363 -4.72 -53.10 -1.90
C LEU A 363 -4.17 -52.02 -0.95
N GLU A 364 -3.38 -52.41 0.05
CA GLU A 364 -2.73 -51.46 0.98
C GLU A 364 -1.79 -50.49 0.24
N ARG A 365 -1.11 -50.96 -0.82
CA ARG A 365 -0.23 -50.13 -1.66
C ARG A 365 -1.01 -49.08 -2.45
N VAL A 366 -2.20 -49.43 -2.93
CA VAL A 366 -3.07 -48.52 -3.71
C VAL A 366 -3.51 -47.32 -2.86
N LEU A 367 -3.72 -47.54 -1.56
CA LEU A 367 -4.05 -46.45 -0.62
C LEU A 367 -2.94 -45.39 -0.56
N SER A 368 -1.68 -45.77 -0.68
CA SER A 368 -0.57 -44.80 -0.63
C SER A 368 -0.62 -43.83 -1.81
N ILE A 369 -0.98 -44.32 -3.00
CA ILE A 369 -1.23 -43.50 -4.19
C ILE A 369 -2.38 -42.53 -3.92
N PHE A 370 -3.45 -43.01 -3.29
CA PHE A 370 -4.62 -42.20 -2.98
C PHE A 370 -4.32 -41.08 -1.98
N ILE A 371 -3.57 -41.38 -0.91
CA ILE A 371 -3.15 -40.39 0.07
C ILE A 371 -2.21 -39.37 -0.59
N ALA A 372 -1.26 -39.81 -1.42
CA ALA A 372 -0.41 -38.91 -2.19
C ALA A 372 -1.23 -37.95 -3.08
N LEU A 373 -2.14 -38.45 -3.90
CA LEU A 373 -3.04 -37.60 -4.71
C LEU A 373 -3.91 -36.67 -3.85
N SER A 374 -4.34 -37.14 -2.67
CA SER A 374 -5.07 -36.33 -1.72
C SER A 374 -4.23 -35.14 -1.21
N THR A 375 -2.99 -35.39 -0.80
CA THR A 375 -2.06 -34.34 -0.36
C THR A 375 -1.72 -33.35 -1.47
N LEU A 376 -1.55 -33.81 -2.72
CA LEU A 376 -1.33 -32.95 -3.88
C LEU A 376 -2.49 -31.96 -4.09
N GLY A 377 -3.75 -32.41 -3.97
CA GLY A 377 -4.91 -31.52 -4.06
C GLY A 377 -4.95 -30.47 -2.95
N ASN A 378 -4.49 -30.81 -1.74
CA ASN A 378 -4.36 -29.85 -0.64
C ASN A 378 -3.27 -28.80 -0.92
N LEU A 379 -2.12 -29.26 -1.41
CA LEU A 379 -0.98 -28.41 -1.79
C LEU A 379 -1.33 -27.42 -2.90
N LEU A 380 -1.97 -27.87 -3.99
CA LEU A 380 -2.41 -27.00 -5.09
C LEU A 380 -3.29 -25.84 -4.57
N THR A 381 -4.25 -26.19 -3.72
CA THR A 381 -5.16 -25.21 -3.12
C THR A 381 -4.43 -24.25 -2.18
N GLY A 382 -3.53 -24.77 -1.33
CA GLY A 382 -2.73 -23.95 -0.41
C GLY A 382 -1.84 -22.96 -1.17
N GLN A 383 -1.12 -23.44 -2.19
CA GLN A 383 -0.27 -22.61 -3.05
C GLN A 383 -1.09 -21.54 -3.76
N PHE A 384 -2.27 -21.90 -4.29
CA PHE A 384 -3.17 -20.98 -4.96
C PHE A 384 -3.49 -19.75 -4.09
N SER A 385 -3.89 -19.94 -2.83
CA SER A 385 -4.22 -18.84 -1.91
C SER A 385 -3.00 -18.02 -1.47
N GLN A 386 -1.87 -18.67 -1.22
CA GLN A 386 -0.67 -17.98 -0.71
C GLN A 386 -0.10 -16.96 -1.69
N GLY A 387 -0.09 -17.28 -2.99
CA GLY A 387 0.37 -16.34 -4.01
C GLY A 387 -0.41 -15.01 -3.99
N ARG A 388 -1.71 -15.06 -3.72
CA ARG A 388 -2.56 -13.85 -3.64
C ARG A 388 -2.24 -13.02 -2.41
N ILE A 389 -2.05 -13.65 -1.25
CA ILE A 389 -1.74 -12.93 -0.01
C ILE A 389 -0.47 -12.09 -0.20
N ILE A 390 0.60 -12.67 -0.75
CA ILE A 390 1.87 -11.96 -1.01
C ILE A 390 1.68 -10.87 -2.07
N GLN A 391 0.88 -11.15 -3.11
CA GLN A 391 0.57 -10.15 -4.13
C GLN A 391 -0.17 -8.95 -3.55
N GLU A 392 -1.14 -9.17 -2.66
CA GLU A 392 -1.86 -8.09 -1.98
C GLU A 392 -0.93 -7.28 -1.08
N LEU A 393 -0.01 -7.93 -0.35
CA LEU A 393 1.02 -7.21 0.41
C LEU A 393 1.93 -6.36 -0.51
N GLY A 394 2.23 -6.86 -1.71
CA GLY A 394 2.95 -6.13 -2.76
C GLY A 394 2.16 -4.93 -3.28
N ARG A 395 0.86 -5.09 -3.58
CA ARG A 395 -0.03 -4.02 -4.05
C ARG A 395 -0.16 -2.87 -3.04
N GLU A 396 0.04 -3.17 -1.76
CA GLU A 396 0.01 -2.18 -0.70
C GLU A 396 1.34 -1.47 -0.41
N GLY A 397 2.43 -1.87 -1.09
CA GLY A 397 3.73 -1.23 -0.89
C GLY A 397 4.42 -1.61 0.42
N VAL A 398 4.00 -2.69 1.07
CA VAL A 398 4.48 -3.08 2.42
C VAL A 398 5.81 -3.83 2.35
N ILE A 399 5.99 -4.60 1.28
CA ILE A 399 7.19 -5.41 1.05
C ILE A 399 8.13 -4.71 0.07
N PRO A 400 9.46 -4.87 0.23
CA PRO A 400 10.44 -4.34 -0.72
C PRO A 400 10.17 -4.89 -2.13
N LEU A 401 10.50 -4.12 -3.16
CA LEU A 401 10.19 -4.46 -4.56
C LEU A 401 8.68 -4.71 -4.78
N SER A 402 7.82 -3.95 -4.10
CA SER A 402 6.35 -4.05 -4.16
C SER A 402 5.79 -4.11 -5.58
N TRP A 403 6.39 -3.38 -6.54
CA TRP A 403 6.03 -3.44 -7.96
C TRP A 403 6.16 -4.85 -8.57
N PHE A 404 7.17 -5.63 -8.14
CA PHE A 404 7.41 -6.99 -8.63
C PHE A 404 6.38 -7.96 -8.05
N PHE A 405 6.13 -7.86 -6.74
CA PHE A 405 5.17 -8.72 -6.05
C PHE A 405 3.70 -8.40 -6.39
N ALA A 406 3.38 -7.14 -6.67
CA ALA A 406 2.06 -6.71 -7.11
C ALA A 406 1.72 -7.17 -8.54
N SER A 407 2.74 -7.54 -9.34
CA SER A 407 2.61 -7.84 -10.76
C SER A 407 1.87 -9.15 -11.02
N ASN A 408 1.17 -9.19 -12.16
CA ASN A 408 0.58 -10.39 -12.76
C ASN A 408 1.41 -10.91 -13.95
N LYS A 409 2.50 -10.22 -14.34
CA LYS A 409 3.34 -10.59 -15.47
C LYS A 409 4.31 -11.73 -15.09
N PRO A 410 4.70 -12.60 -16.04
CA PRO A 410 4.31 -12.58 -17.47
C PRO A 410 3.03 -13.38 -17.80
N PHE A 411 2.59 -14.30 -16.94
CA PHE A 411 1.56 -15.30 -17.28
C PHE A 411 0.13 -14.98 -16.78
N ASN A 412 -0.14 -13.73 -16.39
CA ASN A 412 -1.41 -13.33 -15.75
C ASN A 412 -1.72 -14.13 -14.46
N ALA A 413 -0.69 -14.41 -13.66
CA ALA A 413 -0.78 -15.10 -12.38
C ALA A 413 0.18 -14.45 -11.37
N PRO A 414 -0.06 -14.58 -10.05
CA PRO A 414 0.82 -14.03 -9.01
C PRO A 414 2.11 -14.86 -8.86
N LEU A 415 2.89 -14.98 -9.94
CA LEU A 415 4.08 -15.84 -10.01
C LEU A 415 5.13 -15.43 -8.97
N ALA A 416 5.36 -14.13 -8.75
CA ALA A 416 6.30 -13.63 -7.75
C ALA A 416 5.93 -14.10 -6.33
N GLY A 417 4.65 -14.00 -5.96
CA GLY A 417 4.13 -14.50 -4.70
C GLY A 417 4.25 -16.02 -4.59
N LEU A 418 3.84 -16.76 -5.63
CA LEU A 418 3.95 -18.22 -5.66
C LEU A 418 5.40 -18.71 -5.55
N ALA A 419 6.33 -18.11 -6.30
CA ALA A 419 7.74 -18.44 -6.29
C ALA A 419 8.37 -18.18 -4.91
N THR A 420 7.90 -17.14 -4.23
CA THR A 420 8.36 -16.81 -2.87
C THR A 420 7.83 -17.82 -1.86
N ASN A 421 6.58 -18.23 -2.00
CA ASN A 421 6.03 -19.33 -1.20
C ASN A 421 6.76 -20.65 -1.45
N TRP A 422 7.10 -20.95 -2.71
CA TRP A 422 7.89 -22.12 -3.07
C TRP A 422 9.31 -22.09 -2.48
N PHE A 423 10.00 -20.96 -2.59
CA PHE A 423 11.38 -20.79 -2.16
C PHE A 423 11.51 -21.04 -0.65
N PHE A 424 10.71 -20.35 0.15
CA PHE A 424 10.77 -20.45 1.60
C PHE A 424 10.22 -21.80 2.11
N SER A 425 9.22 -22.40 1.45
CA SER A 425 8.74 -23.75 1.78
C SER A 425 9.83 -24.78 1.53
N THR A 426 10.60 -24.62 0.44
CA THR A 426 11.75 -25.46 0.12
C THR A 426 12.87 -25.27 1.14
N MET A 427 13.20 -24.02 1.51
CA MET A 427 14.17 -23.75 2.57
C MET A 427 13.76 -24.39 3.90
N PHE A 428 12.50 -24.25 4.30
CA PHE A 428 11.98 -24.85 5.53
C PHE A 428 11.94 -26.39 5.48
N MET A 429 11.88 -26.99 4.29
CA MET A 429 12.00 -28.44 4.14
C MET A 429 13.46 -28.93 4.23
N VAL A 430 14.42 -28.13 3.76
CA VAL A 430 15.84 -28.54 3.67
C VAL A 430 16.62 -28.18 4.93
N LEU A 431 16.50 -26.95 5.43
CA LEU A 431 17.33 -26.39 6.49
C LEU A 431 17.09 -27.02 7.88
N PRO A 432 15.85 -27.12 8.38
CA PRO A 432 15.62 -27.63 9.73
C PRO A 432 15.97 -29.13 9.82
N PRO A 433 16.60 -29.54 10.92
CA PRO A 433 16.71 -30.96 11.22
C PRO A 433 15.31 -31.56 11.44
N PRO A 434 15.09 -32.84 11.04
CA PRO A 434 13.87 -33.53 11.42
C PRO A 434 13.75 -33.62 12.94
N GLY A 435 12.52 -33.62 13.45
CA GLY A 435 12.22 -33.63 14.88
C GLY A 435 11.69 -32.28 15.37
N ASP A 436 12.15 -31.87 16.55
CA ASP A 436 11.58 -30.76 17.32
C ASP A 436 11.53 -29.42 16.60
N ALA A 437 12.62 -29.02 15.94
CA ALA A 437 12.68 -27.73 15.25
C ALA A 437 11.58 -27.59 14.18
N TYR A 438 11.34 -28.68 13.46
CA TYR A 438 10.32 -28.73 12.43
C TYR A 438 8.89 -28.69 13.02
N LEU A 439 8.62 -29.52 14.04
CA LEU A 439 7.34 -29.53 14.74
C LEU A 439 7.05 -28.16 15.40
N PHE A 440 8.07 -27.55 16.00
CA PHE A 440 7.99 -26.24 16.64
C PHE A 440 7.52 -25.17 15.66
N MET A 441 8.10 -25.12 14.46
CA MET A 441 7.72 -24.14 13.44
C MET A 441 6.30 -24.35 12.91
N ILE A 442 5.84 -25.60 12.77
CA ILE A 442 4.43 -25.88 12.41
C ILE A 442 3.51 -25.37 13.53
N SER A 443 3.76 -25.75 14.78
CA SER A 443 2.96 -25.32 15.93
C SER A 443 2.93 -23.80 16.08
N LEU A 444 4.05 -23.12 15.82
CA LEU A 444 4.16 -21.67 15.83
C LEU A 444 3.26 -21.02 14.78
N SER A 445 3.30 -21.51 13.53
CA SER A 445 2.44 -20.99 12.44
C SER A 445 0.95 -21.14 12.75
N SER A 446 0.59 -22.29 13.33
CA SER A 446 -0.74 -22.67 13.75
C SER A 446 -1.27 -21.78 14.88
N TYR A 447 -0.43 -21.48 15.87
CA TYR A 447 -0.78 -20.66 17.03
C TYR A 447 -1.06 -19.21 16.63
N CYS A 448 -0.23 -18.64 15.77
CA CYS A 448 -0.42 -17.28 15.26
C CYS A 448 -1.73 -17.12 14.47
N LEU A 449 -2.15 -18.13 13.71
CA LEU A 449 -3.44 -18.11 13.01
C LEU A 449 -4.61 -18.03 14.01
N ALA A 450 -4.52 -18.74 15.14
CA ALA A 450 -5.55 -18.67 16.19
C ALA A 450 -5.66 -17.25 16.80
N ILE A 451 -4.53 -16.58 17.03
CA ILE A 451 -4.51 -15.17 17.50
C ILE A 451 -5.19 -14.26 16.47
N ILE A 452 -4.83 -14.39 15.19
CA ILE A 452 -5.41 -13.59 14.10
C ILE A 452 -6.93 -13.79 14.05
N ASN A 453 -7.39 -15.04 14.12
CA ASN A 453 -8.83 -15.35 14.08
C ASN A 453 -9.57 -14.83 15.32
N ALA A 454 -8.94 -14.82 16.49
CA ALA A 454 -9.49 -14.17 17.67
C ALA A 454 -9.67 -12.65 17.43
N LEU A 455 -8.66 -11.98 16.84
CA LEU A 455 -8.75 -10.55 16.49
C LEU A 455 -9.80 -10.27 15.42
N VAL A 456 -9.95 -11.15 14.42
CA VAL A 456 -11.01 -11.03 13.40
C VAL A 456 -12.39 -11.13 14.06
N SER A 457 -12.56 -12.07 14.99
CA SER A 457 -13.83 -12.27 15.70
C SER A 457 -14.20 -11.08 16.59
N VAL A 458 -13.26 -10.62 17.42
CA VAL A 458 -13.44 -9.40 18.24
C VAL A 458 -13.72 -8.21 17.35
N GLY A 459 -12.98 -8.09 16.25
CA GLY A 459 -13.10 -7.00 15.32
C GLY A 459 -14.48 -6.92 14.69
N LEU A 460 -15.05 -8.07 14.30
CA LEU A 460 -16.40 -8.14 13.78
C LEU A 460 -17.45 -7.76 14.83
N LEU A 461 -17.26 -8.15 16.10
CA LEU A 461 -18.13 -7.70 17.20
C LEU A 461 -18.05 -6.17 17.39
N LEU A 462 -16.85 -5.58 17.28
CA LEU A 462 -16.65 -4.13 17.39
C LEU A 462 -17.40 -3.37 16.31
N LEU A 463 -17.46 -3.87 15.06
CA LEU A 463 -18.23 -3.24 13.97
C LEU A 463 -19.72 -3.08 14.29
N TYR A 464 -20.27 -3.90 15.19
CA TYR A 464 -21.66 -3.83 15.64
C TYR A 464 -21.88 -2.94 16.88
N THR A 465 -20.83 -2.32 17.42
CA THR A 465 -20.92 -1.41 18.58
C THR A 465 -21.19 0.05 18.14
N SER A 466 -21.70 0.87 19.06
CA SER A 466 -22.04 2.28 18.79
C SER A 466 -20.84 3.10 18.29
N THR A 467 -19.65 2.82 18.81
CA THR A 467 -18.39 3.49 18.45
C THR A 467 -18.05 3.38 16.96
N TYR A 468 -18.40 2.25 16.33
CA TYR A 468 -18.07 1.95 14.93
C TYR A 468 -19.27 2.16 13.99
N LYS A 469 -20.41 2.65 14.49
CA LYS A 469 -21.62 2.89 13.69
C LYS A 469 -21.39 3.87 12.54
N ALA A 470 -20.44 4.79 12.70
CA ALA A 470 -20.01 5.73 11.65
C ALA A 470 -19.47 5.04 10.39
N TRP A 471 -19.08 3.77 10.46
CA TRP A 471 -18.49 3.02 9.33
C TRP A 471 -19.53 2.33 8.46
N ASN A 472 -20.82 2.43 8.82
CA ASN A 472 -21.95 1.94 8.03
C ASN A 472 -21.79 0.48 7.55
N TRP A 473 -21.33 -0.40 8.44
CA TRP A 473 -21.16 -1.83 8.14
C TRP A 473 -22.52 -2.50 7.91
N ASP A 474 -22.80 -2.87 6.65
CA ASP A 474 -24.01 -3.57 6.24
C ASP A 474 -23.67 -4.71 5.24
N PRO A 475 -23.16 -5.85 5.73
CA PRO A 475 -22.78 -6.94 4.85
C PRO A 475 -24.04 -7.67 4.33
N PRO A 476 -24.01 -8.17 3.08
CA PRO A 476 -25.14 -8.90 2.50
C PRO A 476 -25.54 -10.17 3.26
N PHE A 477 -24.65 -10.75 4.07
CA PHE A 477 -24.95 -11.81 5.01
C PHE A 477 -24.40 -11.41 6.37
N ARG A 478 -25.21 -11.57 7.43
CA ARG A 478 -24.85 -11.26 8.80
C ARG A 478 -24.88 -12.56 9.62
N ALA A 479 -23.74 -12.93 10.19
CA ALA A 479 -23.63 -13.97 11.17
C ALA A 479 -24.31 -13.50 12.48
N PRO A 480 -25.12 -14.35 13.14
CA PRO A 480 -25.68 -14.01 14.44
C PRO A 480 -24.57 -13.69 15.44
N LYS A 481 -24.76 -12.69 16.31
CA LYS A 481 -23.75 -12.29 17.30
C LYS A 481 -23.29 -13.46 18.19
N ILE A 482 -24.21 -14.35 18.55
CA ILE A 482 -23.89 -15.57 19.31
C ILE A 482 -22.87 -16.45 18.56
N VAL A 483 -22.98 -16.57 17.24
CA VAL A 483 -22.03 -17.32 16.39
C VAL A 483 -20.66 -16.64 16.41
N ILE A 484 -20.61 -15.31 16.29
CA ILE A 484 -19.33 -14.57 16.33
C ILE A 484 -18.65 -14.75 17.71
N VAL A 485 -19.41 -14.70 18.81
CA VAL A 485 -18.89 -14.94 20.16
C VAL A 485 -18.39 -16.39 20.32
N LEU A 486 -19.12 -17.38 19.82
CA LEU A 486 -18.67 -18.78 19.85
C LEU A 486 -17.37 -18.98 19.06
N PHE A 487 -17.21 -18.30 17.92
CA PHE A 487 -15.96 -18.34 17.16
C PHE A 487 -14.81 -17.66 17.89
N PHE A 488 -15.08 -16.54 18.58
CA PHE A 488 -14.08 -15.91 19.44
C PHE A 488 -13.63 -16.87 20.56
N LEU A 489 -14.58 -17.48 21.28
CA LEU A 489 -14.28 -18.40 22.38
C LEU A 489 -13.52 -19.64 21.90
N SER A 490 -13.82 -20.17 20.71
CA SER A 490 -13.07 -21.32 20.16
C SER A 490 -11.63 -20.95 19.80
N ASN A 491 -11.37 -19.74 19.29
CA ASN A 491 -10.00 -19.29 19.04
C ASN A 491 -9.24 -18.98 20.35
N VAL A 492 -9.92 -18.43 21.37
CA VAL A 492 -9.34 -18.29 22.73
C VAL A 492 -8.95 -19.66 23.29
N PHE A 493 -9.81 -20.67 23.12
CA PHE A 493 -9.49 -22.05 23.48
C PHE A 493 -8.22 -22.54 22.75
N LEU A 494 -8.11 -22.36 21.44
CA LEU A 494 -6.91 -22.74 20.66
C LEU A 494 -5.62 -22.03 21.11
N VAL A 495 -5.74 -20.81 21.64
CA VAL A 495 -4.60 -20.04 22.18
C VAL A 495 -4.22 -20.54 23.59
N LEU A 496 -5.20 -20.90 24.43
CA LEU A 496 -4.93 -21.31 25.82
C LEU A 496 -4.44 -22.76 25.94
N VAL A 497 -4.96 -23.69 25.13
CA VAL A 497 -4.64 -25.12 25.25
C VAL A 497 -3.15 -25.43 25.15
N PRO A 498 -2.37 -24.85 24.21
CA PRO A 498 -0.94 -25.11 24.13
C PRO A 498 -0.11 -24.61 25.33
N LEU A 499 -0.70 -23.81 26.23
CA LEU A 499 -0.09 -23.38 27.49
C LEU A 499 -0.33 -24.39 28.63
N ILE A 500 -1.26 -25.33 28.45
CA ILE A 500 -1.57 -26.38 29.42
C ILE A 500 -0.61 -27.56 29.20
N PRO A 501 -0.04 -28.15 30.26
CA PRO A 501 0.82 -29.31 30.12
C PRO A 501 0.06 -30.48 29.45
N PRO A 502 0.67 -31.15 28.46
CA PRO A 502 0.04 -32.27 27.78
C PRO A 502 -0.14 -33.46 28.73
N ALA A 503 -1.10 -34.34 28.43
CA ALA A 503 -1.39 -35.51 29.25
C ALA A 503 -0.16 -36.43 29.46
N PRO A 504 -0.04 -37.11 30.61
CA PRO A 504 1.08 -38.01 30.91
C PRO A 504 1.31 -39.03 29.78
N GLY A 505 2.54 -39.05 29.25
CA GLY A 505 2.92 -39.92 28.13
C GLY A 505 2.77 -39.31 26.72
N SER A 506 2.14 -38.13 26.58
CA SER A 506 2.16 -37.36 25.34
C SER A 506 3.17 -36.21 25.43
N ARG A 507 4.20 -36.24 24.59
CA ARG A 507 5.15 -35.12 24.45
C ARG A 507 5.01 -34.51 23.07
N THR A 508 4.81 -33.19 23.01
CA THR A 508 4.74 -32.42 21.76
C THR A 508 6.09 -32.34 21.07
N TYR A 509 7.16 -32.24 21.86
CA TYR A 509 8.55 -32.18 21.44
C TYR A 509 9.38 -33.14 22.30
N GLU A 510 10.47 -33.68 21.77
CA GLU A 510 11.37 -34.60 22.45
C GLU A 510 12.26 -33.88 23.47
N HIS A 511 12.76 -32.69 23.13
CA HIS A 511 13.72 -31.88 23.86
C HIS A 511 13.22 -30.46 24.16
N LEU A 512 12.32 -29.89 23.36
CA LEU A 512 11.79 -28.54 23.60
C LEU A 512 10.64 -28.51 24.62
N PRO A 513 10.50 -27.42 25.42
CA PRO A 513 9.32 -27.23 26.26
C PRO A 513 8.04 -27.14 25.42
N TYR A 514 6.95 -27.75 25.88
CA TYR A 514 5.68 -27.77 25.14
C TYR A 514 5.12 -26.36 24.85
N TRP A 515 5.32 -25.40 25.76
CA TRP A 515 4.83 -24.01 25.67
C TRP A 515 5.74 -23.10 24.84
N SER A 516 6.89 -23.59 24.37
CA SER A 516 7.92 -22.77 23.71
C SER A 516 7.37 -22.02 22.49
N HIS A 517 6.58 -22.69 21.65
CA HIS A 517 6.01 -22.07 20.45
C HIS A 517 5.00 -20.96 20.77
N ALA A 518 4.23 -21.09 21.86
CA ALA A 518 3.29 -20.08 22.30
C ALA A 518 4.00 -18.83 22.84
N VAL A 519 5.06 -19.00 23.63
CA VAL A 519 5.86 -17.88 24.14
C VAL A 519 6.55 -17.13 23.01
N VAL A 520 7.14 -17.85 22.05
CA VAL A 520 7.76 -17.23 20.87
C VAL A 520 6.72 -16.50 20.02
N ALA A 521 5.53 -17.08 19.81
CA ALA A 521 4.46 -16.40 19.09
C ALA A 521 4.03 -15.08 19.76
N PHE A 522 3.89 -15.06 21.08
CA PHE A 522 3.56 -13.86 21.83
C PHE A 522 4.69 -12.83 21.80
N ALA A 523 5.95 -13.25 21.95
CA ALA A 523 7.11 -12.36 21.88
C ALA A 523 7.20 -11.69 20.50
N VAL A 524 7.03 -12.47 19.42
CA VAL A 524 6.95 -11.95 18.04
C VAL A 524 5.80 -10.95 17.92
N SER A 525 4.61 -11.28 18.45
CA SER A 525 3.42 -10.43 18.42
C SER A 525 3.59 -9.11 19.18
N LEU A 526 4.32 -9.12 20.31
CA LEU A 526 4.62 -7.93 21.11
C LEU A 526 5.61 -7.01 20.41
N ILE A 527 6.67 -7.56 19.81
CA ILE A 527 7.67 -6.79 19.05
C ILE A 527 7.00 -6.02 17.91
N VAL A 528 5.98 -6.59 17.26
CA VAL A 528 5.17 -5.89 16.24
C VAL A 528 4.63 -4.56 16.72
N THR A 529 4.05 -4.56 17.92
CA THR A 529 3.37 -3.39 18.46
C THR A 529 4.35 -2.25 18.77
N THR A 530 5.63 -2.58 18.90
CA THR A 530 6.72 -1.63 19.21
C THR A 530 7.51 -1.17 17.98
N LEU A 531 7.54 -1.96 16.89
CA LEU A 531 8.24 -1.60 15.66
C LEU A 531 7.44 -0.57 14.85
N LYS A 532 7.87 0.68 14.93
CA LYS A 532 7.39 1.81 14.12
C LYS A 532 7.91 1.66 12.69
N MET A 533 7.25 0.84 11.86
CA MET A 533 7.58 0.78 10.43
C MET A 533 7.21 2.11 9.73
N PRO A 534 8.00 2.57 8.75
CA PRO A 534 7.73 3.82 8.05
C PRO A 534 6.35 3.75 7.37
N PRO A 535 5.57 4.85 7.37
CA PRO A 535 4.27 4.89 6.72
C PRO A 535 4.39 4.58 5.22
N LYS A 536 3.41 3.83 4.67
CA LYS A 536 3.32 3.44 3.25
C LYS A 536 3.72 4.61 2.33
N ALA A 537 4.80 4.46 1.57
CA ALA A 537 5.02 5.22 0.35
C ALA A 537 4.17 4.55 -0.74
N ASP A 538 2.95 5.05 -0.95
CA ASP A 538 2.17 4.71 -2.13
C ASP A 538 3.03 5.06 -3.36
N ILE A 539 3.31 4.09 -4.22
CA ILE A 539 4.20 4.24 -5.38
C ILE A 539 3.75 5.38 -6.30
N ASN A 540 2.44 5.68 -6.34
CA ASN A 540 1.90 6.81 -7.11
C ASN A 540 1.95 8.14 -6.33
N LYS A 541 2.21 8.11 -5.02
CA LYS A 541 2.42 9.29 -4.14
C LYS A 541 3.89 9.52 -3.82
N ALA A 542 4.82 8.74 -4.37
CA ALA A 542 6.24 9.00 -4.25
C ALA A 542 6.55 10.38 -4.85
N GLY A 543 6.73 11.38 -3.97
CA GLY A 543 6.96 12.79 -4.33
C GLY A 543 5.74 13.72 -4.22
N TRP A 544 4.60 13.29 -3.68
CA TRP A 544 3.51 14.21 -3.31
C TRP A 544 3.78 14.81 -1.93
N GLU A 545 3.59 16.13 -1.81
CA GLU A 545 4.00 16.86 -0.60
C GLU A 545 2.91 16.80 0.48
N GLN A 546 3.26 16.31 1.66
CA GLN A 546 2.45 16.38 2.88
C GLN A 546 3.16 17.22 3.94
N SER A 547 2.53 18.33 4.33
CA SER A 547 3.00 19.17 5.43
C SER A 547 1.94 19.38 6.50
N GLU A 548 2.38 19.55 7.74
CA GLU A 548 1.50 19.89 8.86
C GLU A 548 1.17 21.37 8.92
N PHE A 549 2.13 22.25 8.57
CA PHE A 549 1.97 23.70 8.62
C PHE A 549 2.51 24.37 7.36
N PRO A 550 1.93 25.50 6.88
CA PRO A 550 2.44 26.22 5.73
C PRO A 550 3.60 27.17 6.08
N ILE A 551 4.41 27.53 5.07
CA ILE A 551 5.46 28.55 5.13
C ILE A 551 4.90 29.87 4.59
N LEU A 552 4.59 30.80 5.49
CA LEU A 552 3.89 32.06 5.19
C LEU A 552 4.64 33.28 5.72
N CYS A 553 4.49 34.43 5.05
CA CYS A 553 4.93 35.72 5.59
C CYS A 553 3.82 36.41 6.40
N GLU A 554 4.20 37.32 7.28
CA GLU A 554 3.28 38.06 8.18
C GLU A 554 2.18 38.80 7.42
N THR A 555 2.53 39.46 6.30
CA THR A 555 1.54 40.17 5.47
C THR A 555 0.44 39.24 4.97
N CYS A 556 0.74 37.98 4.66
CA CYS A 556 -0.25 37.04 4.15
C CYS A 556 -1.02 36.32 5.25
N LEU A 557 -0.38 36.16 6.41
CA LEU A 557 -0.97 35.54 7.58
C LEU A 557 -2.09 36.44 8.14
N GLY A 558 -1.84 37.74 8.21
CA GLY A 558 -2.80 38.74 8.72
C GLY A 558 -2.26 39.47 9.94
N ASP A 559 -3.04 40.42 10.43
CA ASP A 559 -2.80 41.16 11.68
C ASP A 559 -3.36 40.44 12.91
N ASN A 560 -4.26 39.48 12.72
CA ASN A 560 -4.85 38.71 13.80
C ASN A 560 -3.92 37.56 14.26
N PRO A 561 -3.51 37.52 15.54
CA PRO A 561 -2.69 36.43 16.08
C PRO A 561 -3.43 35.08 16.18
N PHE A 562 -4.77 35.08 16.14
CA PHE A 562 -5.61 33.89 16.24
C PHE A 562 -6.23 33.54 14.88
N ILE A 563 -5.65 32.54 14.20
CA ILE A 563 -6.05 32.17 12.84
C ILE A 563 -6.69 30.78 12.83
N ARG A 564 -7.81 30.68 12.14
CA ARG A 564 -8.44 29.41 11.77
C ARG A 564 -8.08 29.09 10.32
N MET A 565 -7.45 27.95 10.12
CA MET A 565 -7.07 27.45 8.80
C MET A 565 -7.66 26.06 8.55
N SER A 566 -8.09 25.81 7.32
CA SER A 566 -8.43 24.46 6.85
C SER A 566 -7.23 23.88 6.12
N LYS A 567 -6.86 22.64 6.49
CA LYS A 567 -5.86 21.82 5.82
C LYS A 567 -6.57 20.86 4.87
N GLN A 568 -6.23 20.91 3.60
CA GLN A 568 -6.69 19.95 2.60
C GLN A 568 -5.47 19.26 1.98
N GLU A 569 -5.28 18.00 2.33
CA GLU A 569 -4.20 17.19 1.77
C GLU A 569 -4.44 16.99 0.27
N TYR A 570 -3.40 17.25 -0.53
CA TYR A 570 -3.42 17.11 -1.99
C TYR A 570 -4.54 17.92 -2.69
N GLY A 571 -4.96 19.04 -2.10
CA GLY A 571 -6.09 19.83 -2.59
C GLY A 571 -5.87 20.50 -3.96
N ARG A 572 -4.61 20.66 -4.40
CA ARG A 572 -4.25 21.26 -5.69
C ARG A 572 -2.86 20.84 -6.15
N SER A 573 -2.59 20.94 -7.45
CA SER A 573 -1.23 20.93 -8.01
C SER A 573 -0.48 22.23 -7.72
N CYS A 574 0.82 22.11 -7.46
CA CYS A 574 1.73 23.21 -7.24
C CYS A 574 1.83 24.09 -8.48
N GLY A 575 1.71 25.40 -8.32
CA GLY A 575 1.80 26.36 -9.43
C GLY A 575 3.16 26.40 -10.14
N THR A 576 4.21 25.81 -9.54
CA THR A 576 5.57 25.77 -10.09
C THR A 576 5.94 24.37 -10.60
N CYS A 577 5.91 23.35 -9.74
CA CYS A 577 6.36 21.99 -10.09
C CYS A 577 5.24 21.04 -10.50
N ALA A 578 3.99 21.51 -10.61
CA ALA A 578 2.79 20.74 -10.96
C ALA A 578 2.43 19.56 -10.01
N ARG A 579 3.24 19.26 -9.00
CA ARG A 579 2.98 18.18 -8.03
C ARG A 579 1.81 18.48 -7.09
N PRO A 580 0.96 17.50 -6.77
CA PRO A 580 -0.04 17.65 -5.71
C PRO A 580 0.62 17.96 -4.37
N PHE A 581 0.04 18.91 -3.63
CA PHE A 581 0.59 19.38 -2.36
C PHE A 581 -0.51 19.74 -1.36
N THR A 582 -0.14 19.93 -0.09
CA THR A 582 -1.10 20.26 0.96
C THR A 582 -1.53 21.73 0.87
N VAL A 583 -2.83 21.94 0.67
CA VAL A 583 -3.41 23.29 0.54
C VAL A 583 -3.93 23.75 1.90
N PHE A 584 -3.40 24.90 2.34
CA PHE A 584 -3.92 25.59 3.51
C PHE A 584 -4.75 26.77 3.07
N ARG A 585 -5.94 26.93 3.66
CA ARG A 585 -6.85 28.06 3.39
C ARG A 585 -7.24 28.73 4.70
N TRP A 586 -7.07 30.05 4.79
CA TRP A 586 -7.37 30.84 5.99
C TRP A 586 -7.92 32.22 5.61
N ASN A 587 -8.53 32.90 6.58
CA ASN A 587 -8.92 34.30 6.45
C ASN A 587 -7.97 35.18 7.27
N PRO A 588 -7.20 36.09 6.66
CA PRO A 588 -6.26 36.96 7.38
C PRO A 588 -6.90 37.95 8.35
N GLY A 589 -8.15 38.39 8.10
CA GLY A 589 -8.79 39.43 8.92
C GLY A 589 -10.21 39.77 8.47
N SER A 590 -10.88 40.65 9.21
CA SER A 590 -12.21 41.14 8.84
C SER A 590 -12.15 41.98 7.56
N GLY A 591 -13.09 41.75 6.63
CA GLY A 591 -13.10 42.43 5.32
C GLY A 591 -11.99 41.99 4.34
N MET A 592 -11.22 40.95 4.67
CA MET A 592 -10.17 40.38 3.81
C MET A 592 -10.69 39.18 3.01
N ARG A 593 -9.98 38.82 1.94
CA ARG A 593 -10.26 37.60 1.18
C ARG A 593 -9.58 36.40 1.80
N PHE A 594 -10.20 35.23 1.65
CA PHE A 594 -9.54 33.96 1.94
C PHE A 594 -8.26 33.81 1.11
N LYS A 595 -7.17 33.51 1.80
CA LYS A 595 -5.87 33.19 1.20
C LYS A 595 -5.71 31.68 1.15
N THR A 596 -4.96 31.24 0.15
CA THR A 596 -4.59 29.85 -0.04
C THR A 596 -3.11 29.75 -0.38
N THR A 597 -2.47 28.65 0.00
CA THR A 597 -1.16 28.30 -0.55
C THR A 597 -1.28 27.99 -2.05
N VAL A 598 -0.27 28.35 -2.85
CA VAL A 598 -0.24 28.17 -4.31
C VAL A 598 0.95 27.33 -4.81
N ILE A 599 1.97 27.13 -3.98
CA ILE A 599 3.12 26.26 -4.26
C ILE A 599 3.38 25.29 -3.10
N CYS A 600 4.02 24.16 -3.38
CA CYS A 600 4.41 23.16 -2.37
C CYS A 600 5.52 23.69 -1.45
N GLN A 601 5.70 23.07 -0.28
CA GLN A 601 6.76 23.44 0.65
C GLN A 601 8.15 23.30 0.03
N THR A 602 8.38 22.28 -0.80
CA THR A 602 9.67 22.04 -1.44
C THR A 602 10.08 23.23 -2.30
N CYS A 603 9.18 23.72 -3.18
CA CYS A 603 9.42 24.93 -3.96
C CYS A 603 9.63 26.17 -3.07
N ALA A 604 8.86 26.30 -1.99
CA ALA A 604 9.03 27.41 -1.05
C ALA A 604 10.41 27.40 -0.35
N LYS A 605 10.88 26.23 0.09
CA LYS A 605 12.20 26.06 0.74
C LYS A 605 13.35 26.29 -0.22
N VAL A 606 13.28 25.75 -1.44
CA VAL A 606 14.34 25.91 -2.47
C VAL A 606 14.61 27.38 -2.78
N LYS A 607 13.56 28.20 -2.83
CA LYS A 607 13.68 29.63 -3.14
C LYS A 607 13.54 30.55 -1.92
N ASN A 608 13.40 30.04 -0.70
CA ASN A 608 13.11 30.83 0.52
C ASN A 608 11.95 31.85 0.34
N VAL A 609 10.80 31.41 -0.15
CA VAL A 609 9.65 32.28 -0.45
C VAL A 609 8.38 31.85 0.28
N CYS A 610 7.47 32.80 0.49
CA CYS A 610 6.14 32.52 1.01
C CYS A 610 5.29 31.72 0.00
N GLN A 611 4.62 30.66 0.48
CA GLN A 611 3.80 29.77 -0.35
C GLN A 611 2.58 30.42 -1.01
N THR A 612 2.18 31.64 -0.63
CA THR A 612 1.02 32.33 -1.23
C THR A 612 1.40 33.59 -2.02
N CYS A 613 2.30 34.44 -1.51
CA CYS A 613 2.67 35.66 -2.21
C CYS A 613 3.92 35.54 -3.07
N LEU A 614 4.72 34.48 -2.92
CA LEU A 614 5.98 34.25 -3.65
C LEU A 614 7.04 35.33 -3.43
N LEU A 615 6.88 36.15 -2.39
CA LEU A 615 7.91 37.09 -1.95
C LEU A 615 8.88 36.36 -1.02
N ASP A 616 10.11 36.85 -0.99
CA ASP A 616 11.14 36.39 -0.06
C ASP A 616 10.67 36.53 1.39
N LEU A 617 11.00 35.53 2.21
CA LEU A 617 10.56 35.48 3.61
C LEU A 617 11.33 36.44 4.53
N GLU A 618 12.53 36.88 4.16
CA GLU A 618 13.40 37.74 4.96
C GLU A 618 13.15 39.23 4.64
N TYR A 619 13.16 39.60 3.36
CA TYR A 619 13.07 40.99 2.91
C TYR A 619 11.66 41.40 2.40
N GLY A 620 10.77 40.44 2.15
CA GLY A 620 9.44 40.72 1.60
C GLY A 620 9.45 41.28 0.17
N LEU A 621 10.53 41.03 -0.59
CA LEU A 621 10.75 41.53 -1.94
C LEU A 621 10.52 40.44 -3.01
N PRO A 622 10.27 40.81 -4.29
CA PRO A 622 10.23 39.84 -5.39
C PRO A 622 11.54 39.08 -5.53
N THR A 623 11.46 37.80 -5.93
CA THR A 623 12.62 36.92 -6.11
C THR A 623 13.65 37.50 -7.08
N GLN A 624 13.20 38.17 -8.16
CA GLN A 624 14.10 38.81 -9.12
C GLN A 624 14.98 39.89 -8.47
N VAL A 625 14.42 40.73 -7.59
CA VAL A 625 15.19 41.79 -6.91
C VAL A 625 16.27 41.17 -6.02
N ARG A 626 15.90 40.14 -5.26
CA ARG A 626 16.83 39.41 -4.39
C ARG A 626 17.91 38.68 -5.18
N ASP A 627 17.51 37.88 -6.15
CA ASP A 627 18.43 37.02 -6.90
C ASP A 627 19.41 37.87 -7.72
N THR A 628 18.99 39.03 -8.24
CA THR A 628 19.90 39.99 -8.88
C THR A 628 20.82 40.68 -7.89
N ALA A 629 20.32 41.15 -6.74
CA ALA A 629 21.16 41.80 -5.73
C ALA A 629 22.20 40.86 -5.10
N LEU A 630 21.88 39.57 -4.98
CA LEU A 630 22.75 38.55 -4.39
C LEU A 630 23.55 37.76 -5.42
N ALA A 631 23.40 38.07 -6.72
CA ALA A 631 24.02 37.35 -7.84
C ALA A 631 23.85 35.81 -7.75
N LEU A 632 22.63 35.35 -7.38
CA LEU A 632 22.35 33.92 -7.24
C LEU A 632 22.18 33.26 -8.61
N GLU A 633 22.92 32.18 -8.86
CA GLU A 633 22.77 31.36 -10.06
C GLU A 633 21.43 30.59 -10.06
N LYS A 634 20.88 30.37 -11.26
CA LYS A 634 19.57 29.74 -11.46
C LYS A 634 19.73 28.24 -11.67
N ASP A 635 19.64 27.45 -10.60
CA ASP A 635 19.69 25.98 -10.72
C ASP A 635 18.34 25.33 -11.08
N ALA A 636 17.25 26.08 -11.16
CA ALA A 636 15.92 25.51 -11.37
C ALA A 636 15.58 25.35 -12.87
N PRO A 637 15.39 24.11 -13.38
CA PRO A 637 15.03 23.90 -14.79
C PRO A 637 13.62 24.42 -15.12
N THR A 638 13.43 24.89 -16.35
CA THR A 638 12.17 25.45 -16.86
C THR A 638 11.37 24.48 -17.74
N SER A 639 11.94 23.35 -18.17
CA SER A 639 11.21 22.34 -18.93
C SER A 639 10.43 21.39 -18.01
N ASP A 640 9.25 20.96 -18.45
CA ASP A 640 8.31 20.20 -17.61
C ASP A 640 8.87 18.87 -17.12
N ILE A 641 9.61 18.14 -17.97
CA ILE A 641 10.24 16.87 -17.60
C ILE A 641 11.37 17.06 -16.57
N ASN A 642 12.17 18.13 -16.71
CA ASN A 642 13.31 18.36 -15.83
C ASN A 642 12.88 18.96 -14.48
N ARG A 643 11.75 19.67 -14.43
CA ARG A 643 11.17 20.26 -13.21
C ARG A 643 10.82 19.19 -12.19
N GLU A 644 10.17 18.12 -12.63
CA GLU A 644 9.78 17.02 -11.74
C GLU A 644 10.99 16.27 -11.21
N TYR A 645 11.94 15.92 -12.08
CA TYR A 645 13.17 15.23 -11.67
C TYR A 645 14.00 16.08 -10.68
N TYR A 646 14.18 17.37 -10.98
CA TYR A 646 14.91 18.30 -10.12
C TYR A 646 14.24 18.46 -8.74
N ALA A 647 12.91 18.61 -8.71
CA ALA A 647 12.18 18.72 -7.45
C ALA A 647 12.31 17.45 -6.58
N GLN A 648 12.43 16.27 -7.19
CA GLN A 648 12.60 14.98 -6.50
C GLN A 648 13.99 14.88 -5.86
N ASN A 649 15.02 15.26 -6.63
CA ASN A 649 16.40 15.27 -6.15
C ASN A 649 16.61 16.32 -5.04
N MET A 650 15.97 17.48 -5.15
CA MET A 650 16.05 18.52 -4.12
C MET A 650 15.30 18.12 -2.84
N GLU A 651 14.17 17.42 -2.95
CA GLU A 651 13.45 16.87 -1.81
C GLU A 651 14.31 15.85 -1.04
N ALA A 652 14.95 14.91 -1.74
CA ALA A 652 15.89 13.97 -1.14
C ALA A 652 17.08 14.67 -0.45
N LYS A 653 17.61 15.75 -1.05
CA LYS A 653 18.68 16.57 -0.43
C LYS A 653 18.19 17.28 0.84
N LEU A 654 16.96 17.79 0.85
CA LEU A 654 16.36 18.50 1.98
C LEU A 654 15.98 17.58 3.14
N GLU A 655 15.72 16.28 2.90
CA GLU A 655 15.50 15.30 3.97
C GLU A 655 16.81 14.91 4.69
N GLY A 656 17.94 14.93 3.97
CA GLY A 656 19.26 14.62 4.53
C GLY A 656 19.92 15.78 5.28
N ASP A 657 19.60 17.03 4.91
CA ASP A 657 20.24 18.23 5.47
C ASP A 657 19.20 19.07 6.25
N LYS A 658 19.22 18.95 7.59
CA LYS A 658 18.33 19.73 8.49
C LYS A 658 18.70 21.22 8.56
N SER A 659 19.77 21.64 7.90
CA SER A 659 20.13 23.03 7.70
C SER A 659 19.67 23.49 6.32
N GLY A 660 18.80 24.52 6.29
CA GLY A 660 18.38 25.15 5.04
C GLY A 660 19.57 25.48 4.14
N LEU A 661 19.39 25.28 2.82
CA LEU A 661 20.44 25.45 1.81
C LEU A 661 21.25 26.71 2.11
N GLY A 662 22.54 26.47 2.41
CA GLY A 662 23.47 27.47 2.87
C GLY A 662 23.58 28.64 1.89
N SER A 663 23.42 29.83 2.46
CA SER A 663 23.95 31.10 1.96
C SER A 663 25.43 30.91 1.66
N GLY A 664 25.76 30.55 0.41
CA GLY A 664 27.11 30.72 -0.12
C GLY A 664 27.50 32.19 0.03
N ARG A 665 28.75 32.46 0.43
CA ARG A 665 29.36 33.79 0.65
C ARG A 665 28.74 34.86 -0.25
N THR A 666 27.70 35.52 0.25
CA THR A 666 26.93 36.47 -0.53
C THR A 666 27.53 37.85 -0.30
N GLN A 667 27.69 38.64 -1.36
CA GLN A 667 28.25 39.98 -1.29
C GLN A 667 27.51 40.82 -0.24
N SER A 668 28.24 41.42 0.70
CA SER A 668 27.66 42.28 1.76
C SER A 668 26.85 43.43 1.17
N ALA A 669 27.31 44.01 0.07
CA ALA A 669 26.65 45.08 -0.67
C ALA A 669 25.24 44.71 -1.17
N GLY A 670 25.03 43.46 -1.58
CA GLY A 670 23.73 42.97 -2.02
C GLY A 670 22.71 42.90 -0.89
N LYS A 671 23.14 42.50 0.31
CA LYS A 671 22.27 42.46 1.50
C LYS A 671 21.86 43.86 1.96
N ASP A 672 22.77 44.83 1.88
CA ASP A 672 22.47 46.22 2.25
C ASP A 672 21.47 46.85 1.27
N MET A 673 21.57 46.55 -0.03
CA MET A 673 20.55 46.94 -1.02
C MET A 673 19.17 46.42 -0.66
N LEU A 674 19.08 45.13 -0.33
CA LEU A 674 17.80 44.50 -0.01
C LEU A 674 17.18 45.05 1.27
N LYS A 675 17.99 45.39 2.29
CA LYS A 675 17.51 46.05 3.50
C LYS A 675 16.96 47.44 3.24
N GLN A 676 17.59 48.23 2.35
CA GLN A 676 17.10 49.56 1.98
C GLN A 676 15.77 49.50 1.19
N LEU A 677 15.59 48.45 0.37
CA LEU A 677 14.38 48.25 -0.42
C LEU A 677 13.25 47.55 0.34
N ALA A 678 13.58 46.79 1.38
CA ALA A 678 12.63 46.08 2.21
C ALA A 678 11.65 47.06 2.87
N ARG A 679 10.38 46.63 2.97
CA ARG A 679 9.36 47.43 3.65
C ARG A 679 9.47 47.24 5.14
N THR A 680 9.35 48.32 5.90
CA THR A 680 9.28 48.30 7.36
C THR A 680 7.97 47.71 7.86
N ASP A 681 6.86 48.00 7.18
CA ASP A 681 5.51 47.64 7.63
C ASP A 681 4.79 46.68 6.67
N PRO A 682 3.99 45.72 7.20
CA PRO A 682 3.17 44.81 6.40
C PRO A 682 2.17 45.51 5.48
N TYR A 683 2.09 45.07 4.22
CA TYR A 683 1.18 45.66 3.23
C TYR A 683 -0.15 44.89 3.10
N TYR A 684 -1.05 45.05 4.07
CA TYR A 684 -2.32 44.32 4.13
C TYR A 684 -3.31 44.65 3.00
N LYS A 685 -3.13 45.74 2.25
CA LYS A 685 -3.96 46.03 1.05
C LYS A 685 -3.91 44.87 0.03
N ARG A 686 -2.86 44.04 0.04
CA ARG A 686 -2.74 42.80 -0.75
C ARG A 686 -3.80 41.73 -0.40
N ASN A 687 -4.36 41.78 0.80
CA ASN A 687 -5.35 40.81 1.28
C ASN A 687 -6.79 41.20 0.96
N ARG A 688 -7.00 42.37 0.36
CA ARG A 688 -8.34 42.83 -0.02
C ARG A 688 -8.98 41.90 -1.06
N PRO A 689 -10.32 41.79 -1.05
CA PRO A 689 -11.08 41.09 -2.08
C PRO A 689 -10.76 41.60 -3.49
N HIS A 690 -10.93 40.72 -4.47
CA HIS A 690 -10.86 41.12 -5.87
C HIS A 690 -11.96 42.14 -6.20
N VAL A 691 -11.75 42.89 -7.28
CA VAL A 691 -12.77 43.80 -7.81
C VAL A 691 -13.93 42.97 -8.37
N CYS A 692 -15.17 43.40 -8.09
CA CYS A 692 -16.36 42.72 -8.60
C CYS A 692 -16.47 42.93 -10.11
N SER A 693 -16.38 41.85 -10.89
CA SER A 693 -16.54 41.90 -12.35
C SER A 693 -17.92 42.41 -12.78
N PHE A 694 -18.97 42.05 -12.04
CA PHE A 694 -20.34 42.53 -12.31
C PHE A 694 -20.52 44.01 -11.98
N PHE A 695 -19.80 44.55 -10.99
CA PHE A 695 -19.84 45.99 -10.69
C PHE A 695 -19.19 46.80 -11.80
N VAL A 696 -18.06 46.33 -12.34
CA VAL A 696 -17.38 46.98 -13.48
C VAL A 696 -18.28 47.04 -14.71
N LYS A 697 -19.15 46.03 -14.89
CA LYS A 697 -20.16 45.99 -15.97
C LYS A 697 -21.44 46.77 -15.67
N GLY A 698 -21.61 47.31 -14.46
CA GLY A 698 -22.85 47.98 -14.04
C GLY A 698 -24.01 47.03 -13.67
N GLU A 699 -23.76 45.73 -13.54
CA GLU A 699 -24.78 44.68 -13.37
C GLU A 699 -24.77 44.04 -11.96
N CYS A 700 -24.05 44.62 -10.99
CA CYS A 700 -23.96 44.05 -9.65
C CYS A 700 -25.27 44.21 -8.86
N LYS A 701 -26.11 43.16 -8.85
CA LYS A 701 -27.37 43.11 -8.08
C LYS A 701 -27.19 42.96 -6.56
N ARG A 702 -25.96 42.72 -6.09
CA ARG A 702 -25.66 42.45 -4.67
C ARG A 702 -25.41 43.71 -3.83
N GLY A 703 -25.32 44.89 -4.46
CA GLY A 703 -25.19 46.17 -3.74
C GLY A 703 -24.10 46.16 -2.65
N SER A 704 -24.44 46.63 -1.45
CA SER A 704 -23.57 46.66 -0.28
C SER A 704 -23.25 45.29 0.33
N GLU A 705 -23.99 44.24 -0.03
CA GLU A 705 -23.74 42.86 0.44
C GLU A 705 -22.70 42.12 -0.41
N CYS A 706 -22.18 42.75 -1.46
CA CYS A 706 -21.15 42.15 -2.30
C CYS A 706 -19.82 42.07 -1.53
N PRO A 707 -19.22 40.87 -1.33
CA PRO A 707 -17.94 40.71 -0.65
C PRO A 707 -16.74 41.12 -1.53
N TYR A 708 -16.99 41.50 -2.78
CA TYR A 708 -15.99 41.96 -3.72
C TYR A 708 -15.96 43.50 -3.74
N ARG A 709 -14.81 44.08 -4.09
CA ARG A 709 -14.66 45.54 -4.05
C ARG A 709 -15.35 46.20 -5.24
N HIS A 710 -16.02 47.32 -4.96
CA HIS A 710 -16.70 48.17 -5.93
C HIS A 710 -15.82 49.38 -6.29
N GLU A 711 -14.68 49.12 -6.92
CA GLU A 711 -13.73 50.13 -7.41
C GLU A 711 -13.38 49.82 -8.87
N LYS A 712 -13.05 50.83 -9.68
CA LYS A 712 -12.59 50.59 -11.05
C LYS A 712 -11.18 49.97 -11.02
N PRO A 713 -10.91 48.90 -11.80
CA PRO A 713 -9.57 48.33 -11.87
C PRO A 713 -8.60 49.34 -12.50
N VAL A 714 -7.36 49.39 -12.01
CA VAL A 714 -6.30 50.20 -12.60
C VAL A 714 -5.57 49.35 -13.63
N GLU A 715 -5.80 49.62 -14.92
CA GLU A 715 -5.06 48.97 -16.01
C GLU A 715 -3.67 49.61 -16.14
N SER A 716 -2.63 48.79 -15.98
CA SER A 716 -1.23 49.23 -16.14
C SER A 716 -0.37 48.03 -16.51
N ALA A 717 0.85 48.25 -16.98
CA ALA A 717 1.82 47.16 -17.19
C ALA A 717 2.09 46.31 -15.92
N LEU A 718 1.68 46.79 -14.73
CA LEU A 718 1.79 46.09 -13.44
C LEU A 718 0.60 45.18 -13.12
N SER A 719 -0.51 45.25 -13.87
CA SER A 719 -1.75 44.50 -13.56
C SER A 719 -1.72 43.05 -14.03
N HIS A 720 -0.92 42.73 -15.05
CA HIS A 720 -0.75 41.38 -15.58
C HIS A 720 0.59 40.80 -15.11
N GLN A 721 0.53 39.79 -14.23
CA GLN A 721 1.73 39.12 -13.73
C GLN A 721 1.55 37.60 -13.79
N ASN A 722 2.48 36.91 -14.43
CA ASN A 722 2.51 35.46 -14.47
C ASN A 722 3.14 34.91 -13.18
N LEU A 723 2.57 33.83 -12.64
CA LEU A 723 3.08 33.18 -11.44
C LEU A 723 4.50 32.62 -11.64
N GLN A 724 4.77 32.04 -12.81
CA GLN A 724 6.08 31.44 -13.10
C GLN A 724 7.18 32.48 -13.19
N ASP A 725 6.90 33.61 -13.86
CA ASP A 725 7.79 34.75 -14.00
C ASP A 725 8.18 35.33 -12.63
N ARG A 726 7.21 35.44 -11.72
CA ARG A 726 7.43 35.90 -10.34
C ARG A 726 8.19 34.89 -9.47
N TYR A 727 8.02 33.60 -9.70
CA TYR A 727 8.73 32.56 -8.93
C TYR A 727 10.19 32.42 -9.38
N HIS A 728 10.41 32.32 -10.70
CA HIS A 728 11.73 32.14 -11.28
C HIS A 728 12.52 33.46 -11.41
N GLY A 729 11.88 34.60 -11.19
CA GLY A 729 12.50 35.92 -11.25
C GLY A 729 12.90 36.31 -12.68
N HIS A 730 11.95 36.19 -13.61
CA HIS A 730 12.11 36.63 -15.00
C HIS A 730 10.99 37.59 -15.35
N ASN A 731 11.31 38.72 -15.97
CA ASN A 731 10.33 39.67 -16.52
C ASN A 731 9.23 40.12 -15.53
N ASP A 732 9.52 40.16 -14.21
CA ASP A 732 8.55 40.66 -13.23
C ASP A 732 8.47 42.20 -13.32
N PRO A 733 7.32 42.77 -13.73
CA PRO A 733 7.19 44.22 -13.89
C PRO A 733 7.28 44.97 -12.56
N VAL A 734 6.94 44.33 -11.43
CA VAL A 734 7.08 44.93 -10.10
C VAL A 734 8.55 44.99 -9.70
N ALA A 735 9.30 43.92 -9.94
CA ALA A 735 10.74 43.89 -9.67
C ALA A 735 11.47 44.95 -10.50
N ARG A 736 11.14 45.04 -11.80
CA ARG A 736 11.72 46.05 -12.70
C ARG A 736 11.47 47.47 -12.20
N LYS A 737 10.24 47.78 -11.79
CA LYS A 737 9.92 49.11 -11.24
C LYS A 737 10.73 49.43 -9.98
N ILE A 738 10.84 48.46 -9.06
CA ILE A 738 11.62 48.65 -7.81
C ILE A 738 13.09 48.91 -8.13
N MET A 739 13.68 48.13 -9.04
CA MET A 739 15.08 48.26 -9.40
C MET A 739 15.37 49.54 -10.19
N ALA A 740 14.51 49.92 -11.14
CA ALA A 740 14.62 51.17 -11.90
C ALA A 740 14.56 52.40 -10.98
N THR A 741 13.57 52.47 -10.09
CA THR A 741 13.46 53.57 -9.11
C THR A 741 14.68 53.64 -8.19
N HIS A 742 15.22 52.48 -7.78
CA HIS A 742 16.44 52.45 -6.98
C HIS A 742 17.66 52.98 -7.75
N ALA A 743 17.83 52.56 -9.01
CA ALA A 743 18.92 53.01 -9.86
C ALA A 743 18.87 54.51 -10.15
N GLU A 744 17.68 55.06 -10.38
CA GLU A 744 17.47 56.50 -10.52
C GLU A 744 17.90 57.25 -9.25
N ASN A 745 17.51 56.77 -8.06
CA ASN A 745 17.90 57.37 -6.78
C ASN A 745 19.43 57.33 -6.54
N GLN A 746 20.14 56.34 -7.10
CA GLN A 746 21.60 56.24 -7.06
C GLN A 746 22.30 57.03 -8.18
N GLY A 747 21.55 57.79 -8.99
CA GLY A 747 22.10 58.66 -10.04
C GLY A 747 22.37 57.95 -11.38
N LEU A 748 21.85 56.75 -11.59
CA LEU A 748 21.96 55.98 -12.84
C LEU A 748 20.72 56.10 -13.74
N LYS A 749 20.13 57.29 -13.82
CA LYS A 749 19.02 57.55 -14.75
C LYS A 749 19.45 57.29 -16.20
N PRO A 750 18.67 56.53 -17.00
CA PRO A 750 18.98 56.30 -18.41
C PRO A 750 19.14 57.64 -19.17
N PRO A 751 20.17 57.79 -20.04
CA PRO A 751 20.33 58.97 -20.86
C PRO A 751 19.15 59.18 -21.83
N ASP A 752 18.85 60.44 -22.14
CA ASP A 752 17.79 60.79 -23.11
C ASP A 752 18.13 60.29 -24.53
N ASP A 753 19.42 60.16 -24.86
CA ASP A 753 19.91 59.62 -26.14
C ASP A 753 19.80 58.09 -26.19
N GLU A 754 18.90 57.57 -27.03
CA GLU A 754 18.65 56.12 -27.21
C GLU A 754 19.72 55.34 -27.94
N THR A 755 20.71 56.02 -28.50
CA THR A 755 21.84 55.36 -29.15
C THR A 755 22.90 54.88 -28.15
N ILE A 756 22.84 55.33 -26.89
CA ILE A 756 23.81 54.98 -25.85
C ILE A 756 23.45 53.61 -25.24
N THR A 757 24.22 52.59 -25.61
CA THR A 757 24.13 51.24 -25.03
C THR A 757 25.37 50.86 -24.22
N SER A 758 26.13 51.85 -23.75
CA SER A 758 27.41 51.66 -23.06
C SER A 758 27.39 52.09 -21.60
N ILE A 759 28.01 51.29 -20.73
CA ILE A 759 28.22 51.58 -19.31
C ILE A 759 29.71 51.80 -19.06
N PHE A 760 30.04 52.86 -18.34
CA PHE A 760 31.38 53.24 -17.92
C PHE A 760 31.66 52.76 -16.50
N LEU A 761 32.71 51.95 -16.36
CA LEU A 761 33.26 51.48 -15.10
C LEU A 761 34.54 52.27 -14.78
N SER A 762 34.65 52.76 -13.55
CA SER A 762 35.81 53.53 -13.07
C SER A 762 36.30 53.03 -11.71
N SER A 763 37.58 53.30 -11.41
CA SER A 763 38.27 52.82 -10.20
C SER A 763 38.53 51.30 -10.20
N LEU A 764 38.93 50.74 -11.35
CA LEU A 764 39.36 49.33 -11.44
C LEU A 764 40.73 49.11 -10.76
N SER A 765 40.92 47.91 -10.21
CA SER A 765 42.21 47.48 -9.65
C SER A 765 43.29 47.45 -10.74
N PRO A 766 44.56 47.77 -10.42
CA PRO A 766 45.68 47.67 -11.36
C PRO A 766 45.92 46.25 -11.88
N GLU A 767 45.41 45.22 -11.20
CA GLU A 767 45.53 43.81 -11.61
C GLU A 767 44.35 43.35 -12.50
N SER A 768 43.31 44.17 -12.66
CA SER A 768 42.13 43.79 -13.42
C SER A 768 42.45 43.59 -14.90
N THR A 769 42.10 42.41 -15.43
CA THR A 769 42.23 42.07 -16.84
C THR A 769 40.89 42.18 -17.56
N GLU A 770 40.90 42.35 -18.90
CA GLU A 770 39.67 42.32 -19.70
C GLU A 770 38.88 41.02 -19.47
N LEU A 771 39.59 39.89 -19.30
CA LEU A 771 38.99 38.60 -19.00
C LEU A 771 38.31 38.58 -17.63
N SER A 772 38.94 39.14 -16.58
CA SER A 772 38.34 39.24 -15.25
C SER A 772 37.07 40.10 -15.28
N ILE A 773 37.13 41.25 -15.94
CA ILE A 773 35.98 42.17 -16.09
C ILE A 773 34.86 41.48 -16.85
N ARG A 774 35.15 40.85 -18.00
CA ARG A 774 34.15 40.15 -18.80
C ARG A 774 33.49 39.00 -18.04
N THR A 775 34.29 38.23 -17.30
CA THR A 775 33.79 37.11 -16.48
C THR A 775 32.89 37.62 -15.36
N THR A 776 33.30 38.68 -14.67
CA THR A 776 32.54 39.27 -13.55
C THR A 776 31.24 39.90 -14.03
N VAL A 777 31.24 40.57 -15.18
CA VAL A 777 30.04 41.14 -15.81
C VAL A 777 29.03 40.06 -16.15
N LEU A 778 29.47 38.96 -16.78
CA LEU A 778 28.59 37.84 -17.12
C LEU A 778 28.06 37.13 -15.87
N LYS A 779 28.86 37.00 -14.81
CA LYS A 779 28.41 36.43 -13.52
C LYS A 779 27.43 37.34 -12.78
N SER A 780 27.63 38.66 -12.83
CA SER A 780 26.80 39.64 -12.13
C SER A 780 25.39 39.81 -12.75
N LEU A 781 25.20 39.40 -14.01
CA LEU A 781 23.94 39.51 -14.74
C LEU A 781 23.45 38.13 -15.20
N PRO A 782 23.00 37.25 -14.27
CA PRO A 782 22.62 35.88 -14.58
C PRO A 782 21.39 35.76 -15.51
N SER A 783 20.64 36.85 -15.73
CA SER A 783 19.50 36.90 -16.66
C SER A 783 19.86 37.35 -18.09
N MET A 784 21.15 37.49 -18.40
CA MET A 784 21.65 37.98 -19.68
C MET A 784 22.35 36.86 -20.45
N GLU A 785 22.03 36.71 -21.73
CA GLU A 785 22.74 35.77 -22.60
C GLU A 785 24.12 36.34 -22.97
N PRO A 786 25.19 35.52 -23.04
CA PRO A 786 26.54 35.99 -23.40
C PRO A 786 26.59 36.71 -24.76
N THR A 787 25.65 36.39 -25.65
CA THR A 787 25.50 37.00 -26.98
C THR A 787 25.02 38.44 -26.94
N GLN A 788 24.43 38.92 -25.84
CA GLN A 788 23.94 40.30 -25.69
C GLN A 788 25.05 41.31 -25.40
N LEU A 789 26.25 40.83 -25.01
CA LEU A 789 27.44 41.65 -24.82
C LEU A 789 28.12 41.90 -26.18
N ARG A 790 28.28 43.18 -26.58
CA ARG A 790 28.93 43.54 -27.84
C ARG A 790 30.45 43.55 -27.70
N SER A 791 30.98 44.28 -26.71
CA SER A 791 32.42 44.35 -26.45
C SER A 791 32.69 44.89 -25.04
N VAL A 792 33.84 44.52 -24.49
CA VAL A 792 34.41 45.11 -23.26
C VAL A 792 35.70 45.79 -23.66
N VAL A 793 35.77 47.11 -23.53
CA VAL A 793 36.97 47.89 -23.84
C VAL A 793 37.62 48.27 -22.52
N HIS A 794 38.68 47.56 -22.14
CA HIS A 794 39.45 47.84 -20.93
C HIS A 794 40.62 48.78 -21.23
N VAL A 795 40.74 49.86 -20.45
CA VAL A 795 41.84 50.82 -20.56
C VAL A 795 42.66 50.80 -19.27
N ALA A 796 43.67 49.94 -19.23
CA ALA A 796 44.50 49.70 -18.04
C ALA A 796 45.15 50.99 -17.49
N LYS A 797 45.65 51.87 -18.36
CA LYS A 797 46.33 53.12 -17.96
C LYS A 797 45.44 54.06 -17.15
N SER A 798 44.14 54.12 -17.48
CA SER A 798 43.16 55.00 -16.83
C SER A 798 42.24 54.25 -15.86
N ARG A 799 42.53 52.97 -15.57
CA ARG A 799 41.77 52.13 -14.62
C ARG A 799 40.26 52.18 -14.87
N CYS A 800 39.86 52.10 -16.13
CA CYS A 800 38.46 52.19 -16.54
C CYS A 800 38.11 51.20 -17.65
N ALA A 801 36.83 50.86 -17.75
CA ALA A 801 36.33 49.99 -18.80
C ALA A 801 34.99 50.49 -19.36
N PHE A 802 34.77 50.28 -20.65
CA PHE A 802 33.50 50.50 -21.32
C PHE A 802 32.85 49.17 -21.67
N ILE A 803 31.64 48.95 -21.19
CA ILE A 803 30.85 47.76 -21.46
C ILE A 803 29.78 48.14 -22.47
N ASN A 804 29.87 47.60 -23.68
CA ASN A 804 28.93 47.89 -24.76
C ASN A 804 27.95 46.73 -24.90
N PHE A 805 26.66 47.02 -24.83
CA PHE A 805 25.58 46.05 -25.07
C PHE A 805 25.02 46.17 -26.48
N LYS A 806 24.45 45.07 -27.01
CA LYS A 806 23.80 45.08 -28.33
C LYS A 806 22.46 45.82 -28.32
N GLU A 807 21.72 45.76 -27.21
CA GLU A 807 20.38 46.32 -27.05
C GLU A 807 20.33 47.29 -25.86
N ARG A 808 19.61 48.40 -26.01
CA ARG A 808 19.42 49.40 -24.96
C ARG A 808 18.80 48.80 -23.69
N GLY A 809 17.77 47.96 -23.84
CA GLY A 809 17.12 47.31 -22.70
C GLY A 809 18.03 46.36 -21.90
N THR A 810 19.16 45.91 -22.44
CA THR A 810 20.15 45.14 -21.68
C THR A 810 21.09 46.05 -20.90
N ALA A 811 21.45 47.20 -21.47
CA ALA A 811 22.23 48.23 -20.75
C ALA A 811 21.44 48.79 -19.56
N GLU A 812 20.13 49.04 -19.72
CA GLU A 812 19.29 49.52 -18.63
C GLU A 812 19.18 48.49 -17.50
N ARG A 813 18.96 47.20 -17.82
CA ARG A 813 18.97 46.11 -16.83
C ARG A 813 20.31 45.98 -16.09
N ALA A 814 21.43 46.22 -16.79
CA ALA A 814 22.75 46.20 -16.18
C ALA A 814 22.95 47.38 -15.22
N ALA A 815 22.53 48.59 -15.61
CA ALA A 815 22.56 49.76 -14.74
C ALA A 815 21.66 49.59 -13.51
N GLU A 816 20.48 48.98 -13.67
CA GLU A 816 19.57 48.63 -12.59
C GLU A 816 20.19 47.66 -11.58
N ALA A 817 20.84 46.60 -12.06
CA ALA A 817 21.47 45.59 -11.23
C ALA A 817 22.69 46.14 -10.46
N TRP A 818 23.45 47.03 -11.08
CA TRP A 818 24.69 47.55 -10.50
C TRP A 818 24.53 48.88 -9.75
N ALA A 819 23.31 49.29 -9.42
CA ALA A 819 23.02 50.58 -8.78
C ALA A 819 23.76 50.83 -7.45
N ASN A 820 23.98 49.78 -6.66
CA ASN A 820 24.76 49.86 -5.42
C ASN A 820 26.26 49.56 -5.62
N GLY A 821 26.74 49.51 -6.87
CA GLY A 821 28.12 49.22 -7.23
C GLY A 821 28.35 47.75 -7.57
N LEU A 822 29.40 47.51 -8.35
CA LEU A 822 29.86 46.19 -8.77
C LEU A 822 31.22 45.95 -8.11
N GLU A 823 31.42 44.78 -7.51
CA GLU A 823 32.72 44.40 -6.95
C GLU A 823 33.50 43.61 -7.99
N ILE A 824 34.69 44.09 -8.35
CA ILE A 824 35.61 43.42 -9.28
C ILE A 824 36.95 43.28 -8.57
N ASP A 825 37.48 42.05 -8.50
CA ASP A 825 38.75 41.72 -7.86
C ASP A 825 38.87 42.23 -6.39
N GLY A 826 37.75 42.31 -5.65
CA GLY A 826 37.71 42.72 -4.24
C GLY A 826 37.57 44.23 -4.01
N GLU A 827 37.51 45.05 -5.07
CA GLU A 827 37.30 46.50 -4.99
C GLU A 827 35.92 46.91 -5.53
N ARG A 828 35.29 47.90 -4.89
CA ARG A 828 33.99 48.44 -5.30
C ARG A 828 34.17 49.46 -6.42
N ILE A 829 33.59 49.17 -7.59
CA ILE A 829 33.73 49.95 -8.82
C ILE A 829 32.62 51.00 -8.91
N ALA A 830 32.99 52.20 -9.34
CA ALA A 830 32.05 53.29 -9.60
C ALA A 830 31.51 53.21 -11.04
N ILE A 831 30.19 53.30 -11.18
CA ILE A 831 29.46 53.01 -12.41
C ILE A 831 28.72 54.25 -12.89
N LYS A 832 28.80 54.55 -14.18
CA LYS A 832 28.09 55.66 -14.83
C LYS A 832 27.66 55.25 -16.23
N TRP A 833 26.69 55.95 -16.81
CA TRP A 833 26.36 55.81 -18.22
C TRP A 833 27.49 56.34 -19.12
N GLY A 834 27.70 55.67 -20.26
CA GLY A 834 28.64 56.14 -21.29
C GLY A 834 28.19 57.47 -21.90
N ARG A 835 29.14 58.22 -22.46
CA ARG A 835 28.86 59.49 -23.16
C ARG A 835 28.91 59.27 -24.68
N SER A 836 28.05 59.98 -25.42
CA SER A 836 28.07 60.01 -26.88
C SER A 836 29.44 60.47 -27.41
N LYS A 837 29.93 59.84 -28.49
CA LYS A 837 31.09 60.36 -29.25
C LYS A 837 30.63 61.61 -29.99
N ALA A 838 31.15 62.78 -29.59
CA ALA A 838 31.00 63.99 -30.40
C ALA A 838 31.48 63.70 -31.84
N LYS A 839 30.62 63.94 -32.83
CA LYS A 839 30.95 63.80 -34.26
C LYS A 839 32.07 64.82 -34.58
N PRO A 840 33.17 64.44 -35.26
CA PRO A 840 34.16 65.42 -35.69
C PRO A 840 33.52 66.42 -36.66
N LEU A 841 33.77 67.73 -36.48
CA LEU A 841 33.37 68.75 -37.45
C LEU A 841 33.92 68.39 -38.84
N GLY A 842 33.02 68.20 -39.80
CA GLY A 842 33.37 67.92 -41.19
C GLY A 842 33.97 69.15 -41.86
N THR A 843 35.14 68.95 -42.45
CA THR A 843 35.79 69.80 -43.46
C THR A 843 34.81 70.27 -44.54
N THR A 844 34.70 71.58 -44.69
CA THR A 844 33.98 72.25 -45.77
C THR A 844 34.77 72.11 -47.07
N THR A 845 34.33 71.23 -47.98
CA THR A 845 34.78 71.27 -49.38
C THR A 845 33.89 72.24 -50.16
N VAL A 846 34.48 73.37 -50.54
CA VAL A 846 33.94 74.33 -51.49
C VAL A 846 33.97 73.68 -52.87
N ALA A 847 32.81 73.48 -53.49
CA ALA A 847 32.68 73.18 -54.91
C ALA A 847 32.53 74.51 -55.67
N ALA A 848 33.50 74.81 -56.52
CA ALA A 848 33.40 75.84 -57.55
C ALA A 848 32.59 75.31 -58.74
N ALA A 849 31.75 76.18 -59.30
CA ALA A 849 30.94 75.92 -60.48
C ALA A 849 31.78 76.05 -61.77
N SER A 850 31.72 75.00 -62.60
CA SER A 850 31.55 75.06 -64.06
C SER A 850 31.25 73.66 -64.57
#